data_AF-A0A9J5ZKZ4-F1
#
_entry.id   AF-A0A9J5ZKZ4-F1
#
_cell.length_a   1.000
_cell.length_b   1.000
_cell.length_c   1.000
_cell.angle_alpha   90.00
_cell.angle_beta   90.00
_cell.angle_gamma   90.00
#
_symmetry.space_group_name_H-M   'P 1'
#
loop_
_entity.id
_entity.type
_entity.pdbx_description
1 polymer ?
#
loop_
_entity_poly.entity_id
_entity_poly.type
_entity_poly.pdbx_seq_one_letter_code
_entity_poly.pdbx_strand_id
1 'polypeptide(L)'
;MHGRPRKAPTPEEQEAFSVKASKLRTLQSQFLQFHHAKIYTKEALDVSAKLLESNPEYYTAWNYRKLAVQHNLNLPEVENNEESVKLILDEELRLVENALKRNFKSYGAWHHRKWVLSKGHSSTDRELLLLGKFQKADTRNFHAWNYRRFVTTLKNIPNEKELEYTTDMIYDNFSNYSAWHNRSVLLSQLLKEKAKGYSPKDNVFTEEYEFVRHALFTDPDDQSGWFYHLWLLDQTVKLETLLVSSWPPHGSNLSISVDGLFGDCSLSPFTNLQTNTRILPLVLYFSEAVENVCSSTVVIECENIASNELVWRSLSGDGTGSAQAWLTYLSFPEEHTHSEKAYQVKVSLARSQGIFSSTGVHHGDSSHIEFSVSVPPYRSEHVDLKNEGKISWSDESFCTHDAQFLESVLVNLFHLERTKIDETVVDYQWNITTINNEISHCRELLSTMNCKIGKLTLARLLMAHDTLMSYAGTSHRNVSPHAEILQLYDDLKNMDPAHLHHYQDEYSIVLLKQIISNQELLLKHCREYRDPHFPRINKFCLRFNNLSLSRIGSMEQLLWVQVLDLSYNQLKTLEVSYGIWPLLVNCSLLWQLAMKEHVLWSRWVHGVYTKNNDNIWIHTPPLDSSWYWKKVNTLKTEMQGLEVMQLLSCLNVSYNKLCSFTALEPLKLLRSLKVLDISYNEIGAHSIDTRRYLCSSPLNHRSGGDWKTEESEIHCAEVADYWEAYAIFKNLNLIQLDLKGNAVSNEKIKSLLIKLLPSLKWLDGESCR
;
A
#
# COMPACT_ATOMS: atom_id res chain seq x y z
N MET A 1 -8.94 -20.95 26.02
CA MET A 1 -7.63 -21.09 25.34
C MET A 1 -6.60 -20.13 25.92
N HIS A 2 -6.92 -18.85 26.12
CA HIS A 2 -5.98 -17.86 26.67
C HIS A 2 -5.89 -17.88 28.20
N GLY A 3 -4.73 -17.47 28.74
CA GLY A 3 -4.52 -17.22 30.17
C GLY A 3 -4.63 -18.43 31.10
N ARG A 4 -4.77 -19.66 30.56
CA ARG A 4 -4.80 -20.89 31.37
C ARG A 4 -3.37 -21.37 31.62
N PRO A 5 -2.91 -21.40 32.88
CA PRO A 5 -1.62 -22.00 33.20
C PRO A 5 -1.56 -23.43 32.69
N ARG A 6 -0.44 -23.83 32.08
CA ARG A 6 -0.19 -25.23 31.68
C ARG A 6 0.19 -26.06 32.90
N LYS A 7 -0.71 -26.18 33.87
CA LYS A 7 -0.57 -27.10 35.00
C LYS A 7 -1.45 -28.31 34.75
N ALA A 8 -0.93 -29.49 35.05
CA ALA A 8 -1.73 -30.71 35.05
C ALA A 8 -2.84 -30.53 36.11
N PRO A 9 -4.13 -30.72 35.75
CA PRO A 9 -5.22 -30.56 36.70
C PRO A 9 -5.13 -31.65 37.77
N THR A 10 -5.46 -31.30 39.01
CA THR A 10 -5.53 -32.27 40.10
C THR A 10 -6.65 -33.29 39.85
N PRO A 11 -6.64 -34.47 40.50
CA PRO A 11 -7.73 -35.45 40.37
C PRO A 11 -9.11 -34.85 40.69
N GLU A 12 -9.19 -34.01 41.72
CA GLU A 12 -10.42 -33.29 42.11
C GLU A 12 -10.87 -32.30 41.02
N GLU A 13 -9.94 -31.56 40.42
CA GLU A 13 -10.24 -30.65 39.31
C GLU A 13 -10.69 -31.41 38.05
N GLN A 14 -10.07 -32.54 37.75
CA GLN A 14 -10.46 -33.40 36.63
C GLN A 14 -11.88 -33.94 36.81
N GLU A 15 -12.23 -34.41 38.01
CA GLU A 15 -13.58 -34.86 38.33
C GLU A 15 -14.59 -33.70 38.20
N ALA A 16 -14.27 -32.53 38.75
CA ALA A 16 -15.10 -31.34 38.62
C ALA A 16 -15.29 -30.90 37.15
N PHE A 17 -14.24 -30.96 36.32
CA PHE A 17 -14.33 -30.67 34.89
C PHE A 17 -15.17 -31.71 34.15
N SER A 18 -15.07 -32.99 34.50
CA SER A 18 -15.88 -34.07 33.94
C SER A 18 -17.37 -33.87 34.23
N VAL A 19 -17.71 -33.58 35.49
CA VAL A 19 -19.09 -33.28 35.92
C VAL A 19 -19.63 -32.03 35.21
N LYS A 20 -18.80 -30.99 35.04
CA LYS A 20 -19.20 -29.79 34.31
C LYS A 20 -19.42 -30.07 32.82
N ALA A 21 -18.55 -30.88 32.21
CA ALA A 21 -18.67 -31.27 30.81
C ALA A 21 -19.91 -32.13 30.55
N SER A 22 -20.24 -33.08 31.44
CA SER A 22 -21.43 -33.91 31.30
C SER A 22 -22.73 -33.09 31.39
N LYS A 23 -22.81 -32.15 32.34
CA LYS A 23 -23.92 -31.19 32.45
C LYS A 23 -24.07 -30.36 31.18
N LEU A 24 -22.98 -29.83 30.63
CA LEU A 24 -23.00 -29.03 29.41
C LEU A 24 -23.44 -29.85 28.19
N ARG A 25 -22.96 -31.09 28.04
CA ARG A 25 -23.39 -32.00 26.95
C ARG A 25 -24.87 -32.34 27.02
N THR A 26 -25.39 -32.52 28.23
CA THR A 26 -26.82 -32.78 28.45
C THR A 26 -27.65 -31.58 28.01
N LEU A 27 -27.28 -30.37 28.43
CA LEU A 27 -27.92 -29.13 28.00
C LEU A 27 -27.86 -28.93 26.48
N GLN A 28 -26.71 -29.22 25.86
CA GLN A 28 -26.54 -29.13 24.40
C GLN A 28 -27.45 -30.12 23.67
N SER A 29 -27.58 -31.35 24.17
CA SER A 29 -28.42 -32.38 23.55
C SER A 29 -29.90 -32.00 23.61
N GLN A 30 -30.37 -31.54 24.77
CA GLN A 30 -31.74 -31.03 24.94
C GLN A 30 -32.00 -29.82 24.04
N PHE A 31 -31.07 -28.85 24.01
CA PHE A 31 -31.16 -27.70 23.12
C PHE A 31 -31.27 -28.12 21.64
N LEU A 32 -30.44 -29.06 21.18
CA LEU A 32 -30.45 -29.52 19.79
C LEU A 32 -31.77 -30.19 19.41
N GLN A 33 -32.39 -30.93 20.33
CA GLN A 33 -33.72 -31.51 20.12
C GLN A 33 -34.77 -30.41 19.89
N PHE A 34 -34.83 -29.39 20.76
CA PHE A 34 -35.75 -28.27 20.60
C PHE A 34 -35.47 -27.46 19.32
N HIS A 35 -34.20 -27.23 19.00
CA HIS A 35 -33.78 -26.53 17.79
C HIS A 35 -34.23 -27.27 16.52
N HIS A 36 -33.97 -28.58 16.40
CA HIS A 36 -34.36 -29.37 15.23
C HIS A 36 -35.88 -29.46 15.09
N ALA A 37 -36.60 -29.56 16.20
CA ALA A 37 -38.06 -29.60 16.22
C ALA A 37 -38.71 -28.21 16.11
N LYS A 38 -37.93 -27.11 16.08
CA LYS A 38 -38.40 -25.72 16.07
C LYS A 38 -39.39 -25.39 17.20
N ILE A 39 -39.14 -25.92 18.40
CA ILE A 39 -40.02 -25.76 19.58
C ILE A 39 -39.59 -24.54 20.38
N TYR A 40 -40.41 -23.48 20.45
CA TYR A 40 -40.07 -22.22 21.14
C TYR A 40 -40.80 -22.01 22.49
N THR A 41 -41.06 -23.08 23.23
CA THR A 41 -41.70 -22.99 24.55
C THR A 41 -40.80 -22.32 25.59
N LYS A 42 -41.39 -21.85 26.70
CA LYS A 42 -40.63 -21.28 27.83
C LYS A 42 -39.53 -22.23 28.33
N GLU A 43 -39.82 -23.52 28.43
CA GLU A 43 -38.85 -24.55 28.80
C GLU A 43 -37.67 -24.60 27.82
N ALA A 44 -37.95 -24.61 26.51
CA ALA A 44 -36.92 -24.63 25.48
C ALA A 44 -36.04 -23.36 25.52
N LEU A 45 -36.65 -22.20 25.79
CA LEU A 45 -35.95 -20.94 25.98
C LEU A 45 -35.10 -20.93 27.26
N ASP A 46 -35.57 -21.51 28.36
CA ASP A 46 -34.81 -21.62 29.61
C ASP A 46 -33.59 -22.54 29.45
N VAL A 47 -33.73 -23.64 28.70
CA VAL A 47 -32.60 -24.53 28.36
C VAL A 47 -31.57 -23.79 27.50
N SER A 48 -32.02 -23.05 26.48
CA SER A 48 -31.15 -22.21 25.65
C SER A 48 -30.44 -21.12 26.46
N ALA A 49 -31.16 -20.47 27.38
CA ALA A 49 -30.59 -19.44 28.26
C ALA A 49 -29.47 -20.01 29.15
N LYS A 50 -29.74 -21.10 29.87
CA LYS A 50 -28.73 -21.78 30.71
C LYS A 50 -27.49 -22.20 29.92
N LEU A 51 -27.68 -22.68 28.68
CA LEU A 51 -26.59 -23.02 27.79
C LEU A 51 -25.72 -21.80 27.45
N LEU A 52 -26.33 -20.68 27.08
CA LEU A 52 -25.65 -19.44 26.70
C LEU A 52 -24.97 -18.74 27.87
N GLU A 53 -25.58 -18.73 29.06
CA GLU A 53 -24.96 -18.21 30.28
C GLU A 53 -23.73 -19.03 30.69
N SER A 54 -23.74 -20.33 30.41
CA SER A 54 -22.62 -21.23 30.66
C SER A 54 -21.53 -21.14 29.60
N ASN A 55 -21.94 -21.03 28.33
CA ASN A 55 -21.09 -20.98 27.14
C ASN A 55 -21.61 -19.94 26.11
N PRO A 56 -21.23 -18.66 26.25
CA PRO A 56 -21.64 -17.59 25.34
C PRO A 56 -21.16 -17.75 23.89
N GLU A 57 -20.19 -18.65 23.63
CA GLU A 57 -19.64 -18.88 22.28
C GLU A 57 -20.47 -19.85 21.43
N TYR A 58 -21.61 -20.33 21.95
CA TYR A 58 -22.46 -21.27 21.21
C TYR A 58 -23.39 -20.54 20.22
N TYR A 59 -22.84 -20.15 19.06
CA TYR A 59 -23.53 -19.32 18.05
C TYR A 59 -24.89 -19.87 17.58
N THR A 60 -25.03 -21.19 17.44
CA THR A 60 -26.29 -21.81 17.04
C THR A 60 -27.42 -21.51 18.03
N ALA A 61 -27.12 -21.43 19.33
CA ALA A 61 -28.12 -21.06 20.33
C ALA A 61 -28.52 -19.59 20.22
N TRP A 62 -27.58 -18.67 19.96
CA TRP A 62 -27.93 -17.26 19.68
C TRP A 62 -28.84 -17.11 18.47
N ASN A 63 -28.55 -17.84 17.38
CA ASN A 63 -29.39 -17.81 16.17
C ASN A 63 -30.79 -18.39 16.45
N TYR A 64 -30.85 -19.51 17.17
CA TYR A 64 -32.12 -20.09 17.63
C TYR A 64 -32.93 -19.09 18.46
N ARG A 65 -32.30 -18.34 19.37
CA ARG A 65 -33.01 -17.31 20.14
C ARG A 65 -33.59 -16.21 19.28
N LYS A 66 -32.87 -15.76 18.24
CA LYS A 66 -33.42 -14.78 17.29
C LYS A 66 -34.67 -15.29 16.59
N LEU A 67 -34.65 -16.55 16.14
CA LEU A 67 -35.82 -17.19 15.53
C LEU A 67 -36.98 -17.30 16.51
N ALA A 68 -36.71 -17.67 17.77
CA ALA A 68 -37.73 -17.79 18.80
C ALA A 68 -38.35 -16.43 19.17
N VAL A 69 -37.53 -15.39 19.29
CA VAL A 69 -37.99 -14.01 19.52
C VAL A 69 -38.87 -13.57 18.34
N GLN A 70 -38.42 -13.78 17.09
CA GLN A 70 -39.22 -13.43 15.92
C GLN A 70 -40.57 -14.18 15.89
N HIS A 71 -40.55 -15.48 16.19
CA HIS A 71 -41.77 -16.27 16.29
C HIS A 71 -42.73 -15.70 17.35
N ASN A 72 -42.23 -15.37 18.53
CA ASN A 72 -43.05 -14.88 19.64
C ASN A 72 -43.57 -13.45 19.41
N LEU A 73 -42.81 -12.60 18.71
CA LEU A 73 -43.25 -11.27 18.32
C LEU A 73 -44.36 -11.29 17.26
N ASN A 74 -44.37 -12.31 16.39
CA ASN A 74 -45.39 -12.49 15.35
C ASN A 74 -46.68 -13.16 15.87
N LEU A 75 -46.79 -13.45 17.17
CA LEU A 75 -48.03 -13.97 17.74
C LEU A 75 -49.07 -12.83 17.81
N PRO A 76 -50.33 -13.06 17.38
CA PRO A 76 -51.34 -11.98 17.30
C PRO A 76 -51.60 -11.24 18.61
N GLU A 77 -51.45 -11.94 19.73
CA GLU A 77 -51.62 -11.40 21.10
C GLU A 77 -50.49 -10.43 21.51
N VAL A 78 -49.30 -10.61 20.92
CA VAL A 78 -48.08 -9.85 21.25
C VAL A 78 -47.83 -8.75 20.24
N GLU A 79 -48.05 -9.00 18.95
CA GLU A 79 -47.78 -8.06 17.86
C GLU A 79 -48.48 -6.70 18.06
N ASN A 80 -49.69 -6.72 18.63
CA ASN A 80 -50.49 -5.52 18.88
C ASN A 80 -50.27 -4.91 20.28
N ASN A 81 -49.36 -5.48 21.09
CA ASN A 81 -49.09 -5.05 22.46
C ASN A 81 -47.62 -4.67 22.65
N GLU A 82 -47.34 -3.37 22.57
CA GLU A 82 -46.00 -2.80 22.71
C GLU A 82 -45.31 -3.16 24.05
N GLU A 83 -46.08 -3.29 25.14
CA GLU A 83 -45.55 -3.69 26.45
C GLU A 83 -45.07 -5.15 26.44
N SER A 84 -45.83 -6.04 25.78
CA SER A 84 -45.44 -7.45 25.63
C SER A 84 -44.20 -7.61 24.75
N VAL A 85 -44.11 -6.85 23.66
CA VAL A 85 -42.92 -6.78 22.80
C VAL A 85 -41.69 -6.35 23.59
N LYS A 86 -41.83 -5.28 24.38
CA LYS A 86 -40.76 -4.76 25.23
C LYS A 86 -40.29 -5.77 26.28
N LEU A 87 -41.22 -6.47 26.95
CA LEU A 87 -40.87 -7.47 27.95
C LEU A 87 -40.02 -8.61 27.37
N ILE A 88 -40.38 -9.13 26.19
CA ILE A 88 -39.62 -10.19 25.51
C ILE A 88 -38.19 -9.72 25.19
N LEU A 89 -38.05 -8.51 24.66
CA LEU A 89 -36.74 -7.96 24.29
C LEU A 89 -35.88 -7.63 25.53
N ASP A 90 -36.49 -7.12 26.60
CA ASP A 90 -35.80 -6.83 27.85
C ASP A 90 -35.32 -8.11 28.56
N GLU A 91 -36.04 -9.23 28.44
CA GLU A 91 -35.58 -10.56 28.88
C GLU A 91 -34.33 -11.01 28.11
N GLU A 92 -34.28 -10.80 26.79
CA GLU A 92 -33.09 -11.10 25.99
C GLU A 92 -31.89 -10.23 26.40
N LEU A 93 -32.11 -8.95 26.72
CA LEU A 93 -31.04 -8.08 27.22
C LEU A 93 -30.47 -8.57 28.56
N ARG A 94 -31.30 -9.12 29.45
CA ARG A 94 -30.84 -9.73 30.72
C ARG A 94 -30.01 -10.99 30.48
N LEU A 95 -30.46 -11.86 29.56
CA LEU A 95 -29.70 -13.04 29.18
C LEU A 95 -28.33 -12.67 28.63
N VAL A 96 -28.28 -11.68 27.73
CA VAL A 96 -27.01 -11.20 27.17
C VAL A 96 -26.10 -10.63 28.26
N GLU A 97 -26.64 -9.86 29.21
CA GLU A 97 -25.85 -9.33 30.33
C GLU A 97 -25.23 -10.46 31.16
N ASN A 98 -25.99 -11.51 31.46
CA ASN A 98 -25.49 -12.69 32.18
C ASN A 98 -24.43 -13.46 31.38
N ALA A 99 -24.63 -13.62 30.07
CA ALA A 99 -23.63 -14.22 29.18
C ALA A 99 -22.34 -13.38 29.12
N LEU A 100 -22.43 -12.05 29.11
CA LEU A 100 -21.27 -11.16 29.11
C LEU A 100 -20.53 -11.15 30.46
N LYS A 101 -21.22 -11.36 31.59
CA LYS A 101 -20.56 -11.60 32.90
C LYS A 101 -19.68 -12.86 32.84
N ARG A 102 -20.09 -13.87 32.07
CA ARG A 102 -19.31 -15.10 31.86
C ARG A 102 -18.13 -14.89 30.91
N ASN A 103 -18.37 -14.25 29.78
CA ASN A 103 -17.33 -13.89 28.81
C ASN A 103 -17.65 -12.53 28.16
N PHE A 104 -17.04 -11.47 28.67
CA PHE A 104 -17.23 -10.11 28.17
C PHE A 104 -16.58 -9.84 26.80
N LYS A 105 -15.87 -10.84 26.24
CA LYS A 105 -15.30 -10.85 24.88
C LYS A 105 -16.09 -11.74 23.92
N SER A 106 -17.33 -12.08 24.26
CA SER A 106 -18.17 -12.94 23.43
C SER A 106 -18.76 -12.19 22.24
N TYR A 107 -18.36 -12.56 21.02
CA TYR A 107 -18.93 -12.00 19.80
C TYR A 107 -20.43 -12.24 19.68
N GLY A 108 -20.88 -13.46 20.01
CA GLY A 108 -22.29 -13.86 19.91
C GLY A 108 -23.18 -12.99 20.79
N ALA A 109 -22.76 -12.80 22.06
CA ALA A 109 -23.51 -12.01 23.03
C ALA A 109 -23.60 -10.51 22.63
N TRP A 110 -22.47 -9.88 22.27
CA TRP A 110 -22.47 -8.48 21.81
C TRP A 110 -23.29 -8.27 20.54
N HIS A 111 -23.19 -9.19 19.59
CA HIS A 111 -23.98 -9.12 18.35
C HIS A 111 -25.49 -9.29 18.61
N HIS A 112 -25.86 -10.23 19.50
CA HIS A 112 -27.25 -10.39 19.91
C HIS A 112 -27.79 -9.14 20.60
N ARG A 113 -27.00 -8.50 21.48
CA ARG A 113 -27.40 -7.23 22.12
C ARG A 113 -27.73 -6.14 21.10
N LYS A 114 -26.85 -5.93 20.12
CA LYS A 114 -27.07 -4.96 19.03
C LYS A 114 -28.35 -5.29 18.26
N TRP A 115 -28.57 -6.57 17.96
CA TRP A 115 -29.76 -7.03 17.25
C TRP A 115 -31.03 -6.74 18.05
N VAL A 116 -31.05 -7.01 19.36
CA VAL A 116 -32.20 -6.71 20.23
C VAL A 116 -32.47 -5.20 20.26
N LEU A 117 -31.46 -4.36 20.50
CA LEU A 117 -31.64 -2.91 20.52
C LEU A 117 -32.07 -2.32 19.18
N SER A 118 -31.63 -2.90 18.06
CA SER A 118 -32.05 -2.47 16.73
C SER A 118 -33.55 -2.65 16.44
N LYS A 119 -34.28 -3.36 17.31
CA LYS A 119 -35.74 -3.48 17.24
C LYS A 119 -36.48 -2.23 17.74
N GLY A 120 -35.82 -1.32 18.47
CA GLY A 120 -36.38 -0.02 18.82
C GLY A 120 -37.36 0.01 20.01
N HIS A 121 -37.67 -1.12 20.65
CA HIS A 121 -38.65 -1.18 21.75
C HIS A 121 -38.03 -1.20 23.17
N SER A 122 -36.75 -1.52 23.31
CA SER A 122 -36.06 -1.55 24.61
C SER A 122 -35.43 -0.19 24.97
N SER A 123 -35.36 0.12 26.27
CA SER A 123 -34.69 1.35 26.74
C SER A 123 -33.18 1.26 26.52
N THR A 124 -32.59 2.38 26.08
CA THR A 124 -31.14 2.53 25.88
C THR A 124 -30.45 3.26 27.03
N ASP A 125 -31.15 3.57 28.13
CA ASP A 125 -30.64 4.45 29.19
C ASP A 125 -29.57 3.80 30.05
N ARG A 126 -29.58 2.47 30.13
CA ARG A 126 -28.61 1.70 30.91
C ARG A 126 -27.38 1.30 30.11
N GLU A 127 -27.37 1.49 28.80
CA GLU A 127 -26.32 0.95 27.93
C GLU A 127 -24.96 1.61 28.15
N LEU A 128 -24.91 2.93 28.32
CA LEU A 128 -23.66 3.64 28.62
C LEU A 128 -23.13 3.30 30.01
N LEU A 129 -24.00 3.11 31.00
CA LEU A 129 -23.62 2.65 32.34
C LEU A 129 -23.04 1.24 32.32
N LEU A 130 -23.64 0.34 31.53
CA LEU A 130 -23.14 -1.01 31.32
C LEU A 130 -21.76 -0.99 30.64
N LEU A 131 -21.60 -0.17 29.61
CA LEU A 131 -20.34 0.04 28.92
C LEU A 131 -19.24 0.54 29.85
N GLY A 132 -19.55 1.52 30.70
CA GLY A 132 -18.61 2.03 31.72
C GLY A 132 -18.09 0.92 32.64
N LYS A 133 -18.93 -0.05 33.04
CA LYS A 133 -18.50 -1.21 33.83
C LYS A 133 -17.53 -2.11 33.07
N PHE A 134 -17.83 -2.41 31.81
CA PHE A 134 -16.96 -3.27 30.99
C PHE A 134 -15.63 -2.59 30.62
N GLN A 135 -15.66 -1.29 30.31
CA GLN A 135 -14.47 -0.50 30.00
C GLN A 135 -13.60 -0.28 31.25
N LYS A 136 -14.20 -0.15 32.43
CA LYS A 136 -13.42 -0.12 33.69
C LYS A 136 -12.76 -1.47 34.00
N ALA A 137 -13.40 -2.58 33.65
CA ALA A 137 -12.85 -3.92 33.84
C ALA A 137 -11.75 -4.27 32.82
N ASP A 138 -11.91 -3.84 31.56
CA ASP A 138 -10.91 -3.96 30.48
C ASP A 138 -11.03 -2.75 29.57
N THR A 139 -10.16 -1.76 29.80
CA THR A 139 -10.13 -0.47 29.08
C THR A 139 -9.85 -0.64 27.58
N ARG A 140 -9.25 -1.77 27.20
CA ARG A 140 -8.89 -2.13 25.82
C ARG A 140 -9.87 -3.13 25.18
N ASN A 141 -11.02 -3.37 25.80
CA ASN A 141 -12.04 -4.25 25.24
C ASN A 141 -12.65 -3.63 23.97
N PHE A 142 -12.13 -4.03 22.80
CA PHE A 142 -12.59 -3.52 21.51
C PHE A 142 -14.08 -3.82 21.24
N HIS A 143 -14.66 -4.89 21.82
CA HIS A 143 -16.10 -5.14 21.68
C HIS A 143 -16.94 -4.08 22.36
N ALA A 144 -16.53 -3.67 23.57
CA ALA A 144 -17.19 -2.60 24.31
C ALA A 144 -17.07 -1.27 23.54
N TRP A 145 -15.89 -0.93 23.03
CA TRP A 145 -15.72 0.27 22.19
C TRP A 145 -16.57 0.24 20.91
N ASN A 146 -16.61 -0.89 20.22
CA ASN A 146 -17.47 -1.07 19.03
C ASN A 146 -18.96 -0.94 19.39
N TYR A 147 -19.37 -1.49 20.52
CA TYR A 147 -20.74 -1.39 21.01
C TYR A 147 -21.10 0.03 21.44
N ARG A 148 -20.15 0.76 22.06
CA ARG A 148 -20.31 2.17 22.40
C ARG A 148 -20.63 3.00 21.17
N ARG A 149 -19.86 2.88 20.08
CA ARG A 149 -20.14 3.57 18.81
C ARG A 149 -21.55 3.28 18.29
N PHE A 150 -21.99 2.03 18.36
CA PHE A 150 -23.36 1.68 17.98
C PHE A 150 -24.42 2.37 18.87
N VAL A 151 -24.23 2.35 20.20
CA VAL A 151 -25.17 2.97 21.16
C VAL A 151 -25.20 4.48 21.03
N THR A 152 -24.05 5.13 20.80
CA THR A 152 -23.97 6.59 20.68
C THR A 152 -24.64 7.07 19.40
N THR A 153 -24.46 6.35 18.28
CA THR A 153 -25.23 6.58 17.05
C THR A 153 -26.73 6.36 17.29
N LEU A 154 -27.14 5.26 17.94
CA LEU A 154 -28.54 4.96 18.22
C LEU A 154 -29.22 6.05 19.09
N LYS A 155 -28.48 6.65 20.03
CA LYS A 155 -28.95 7.73 20.91
C LYS A 155 -28.74 9.13 20.33
N ASN A 156 -28.21 9.26 19.11
CA ASN A 156 -27.83 10.54 18.49
C ASN A 156 -26.96 11.41 19.42
N ILE A 157 -25.98 10.79 20.10
CA ILE A 157 -25.04 11.52 20.95
C ILE A 157 -24.07 12.29 20.04
N PRO A 158 -23.89 13.62 20.24
CA PRO A 158 -22.95 14.40 19.46
C PRO A 158 -21.51 13.90 19.59
N ASN A 159 -20.76 13.93 18.50
CA ASN A 159 -19.37 13.48 18.44
C ASN A 159 -18.46 14.24 19.42
N GLU A 160 -18.78 15.50 19.73
CA GLU A 160 -18.04 16.33 20.69
C GLU A 160 -18.10 15.75 22.12
N LYS A 161 -19.24 15.20 22.53
CA LYS A 161 -19.37 14.52 23.84
C LYS A 161 -18.60 13.22 23.89
N GLU A 162 -18.55 12.50 22.78
CA GLU A 162 -17.72 11.30 22.68
C GLU A 162 -16.24 11.64 22.65
N LEU A 163 -15.86 12.79 22.09
CA LEU A 163 -14.49 13.30 22.13
C LEU A 163 -14.07 13.62 23.58
N GLU A 164 -14.93 14.31 24.34
CA GLU A 164 -14.74 14.55 25.78
C GLU A 164 -14.57 13.22 26.54
N TYR A 165 -15.41 12.23 26.25
CA TYR A 165 -15.26 10.90 26.85
C TYR A 165 -13.91 10.24 26.52
N THR A 166 -13.37 10.41 25.31
CA THR A 166 -12.01 9.91 25.01
C THR A 166 -10.94 10.64 25.82
N THR A 167 -11.11 11.95 26.06
CA THR A 167 -10.22 12.75 26.90
C THR A 167 -10.18 12.19 28.33
N ASP A 168 -11.34 11.95 28.95
CA ASP A 168 -11.44 11.36 30.29
C ASP A 168 -10.75 9.99 30.36
N MET A 169 -10.99 9.13 29.36
CA MET A 169 -10.42 7.80 29.29
C MET A 169 -8.89 7.81 29.10
N ILE A 170 -8.34 8.87 28.49
CA ILE A 170 -6.90 9.08 28.31
C ILE A 170 -6.27 9.63 29.59
N TYR A 171 -6.92 10.56 30.29
CA TYR A 171 -6.45 11.05 31.58
C TYR A 171 -6.43 9.95 32.64
N ASP A 172 -7.44 9.06 32.64
CA ASP A 172 -7.48 7.89 33.51
C ASP A 172 -6.36 6.88 33.18
N ASN A 173 -6.02 6.73 31.90
CA ASN A 173 -4.98 5.81 31.43
C ASN A 173 -4.47 6.21 30.04
N PHE A 174 -3.34 6.91 29.99
CA PHE A 174 -2.77 7.40 28.74
C PHE A 174 -2.27 6.26 27.83
N SER A 175 -2.01 5.05 28.38
CA SER A 175 -1.69 3.84 27.60
C SER A 175 -2.91 3.20 26.93
N ASN A 176 -4.09 3.83 26.99
CA ASN A 176 -5.30 3.30 26.38
C ASN A 176 -5.37 3.57 24.87
N TYR A 177 -4.71 2.71 24.08
CA TYR A 177 -4.77 2.77 22.61
C TYR A 177 -6.20 2.86 22.04
N SER A 178 -7.19 2.22 22.68
CA SER A 178 -8.57 2.27 22.17
C SER A 178 -9.18 3.67 22.30
N ALA A 179 -8.83 4.43 23.33
CA ALA A 179 -9.29 5.81 23.47
C ALA A 179 -8.65 6.73 22.42
N TRP A 180 -7.32 6.67 22.26
CA TRP A 180 -6.59 7.39 21.20
C TRP A 180 -7.12 7.08 19.80
N HIS A 181 -7.36 5.79 19.52
CA HIS A 181 -7.92 5.38 18.25
C HIS A 181 -9.32 5.96 18.02
N ASN A 182 -10.24 5.87 18.99
CA ASN A 182 -11.57 6.47 18.84
C ASN A 182 -11.49 7.99 18.69
N ARG A 183 -10.57 8.66 19.40
CA ARG A 183 -10.31 10.10 19.26
C ARG A 183 -9.97 10.48 17.82
N SER A 184 -9.05 9.76 17.18
CA SER A 184 -8.66 10.00 15.77
C SER A 184 -9.84 9.86 14.80
N VAL A 185 -10.73 8.90 15.05
CA VAL A 185 -11.93 8.66 14.22
C VAL A 185 -12.95 9.79 14.38
N LEU A 186 -13.21 10.20 15.62
CA LEU A 186 -14.15 11.28 15.94
C LEU A 186 -13.69 12.62 15.35
N LEU A 187 -12.41 12.97 15.54
CA LEU A 187 -11.83 14.19 14.98
C LEU A 187 -11.88 14.19 13.44
N SER A 188 -11.53 13.06 12.80
CA SER A 188 -11.63 12.94 11.34
C SER A 188 -13.05 13.24 10.84
N GLN A 189 -14.08 12.78 11.56
CA GLN A 189 -15.47 13.05 11.22
C GLN A 189 -15.86 14.52 11.45
N LEU A 190 -15.53 15.08 12.62
CA LEU A 190 -15.81 16.47 12.97
C LEU A 190 -15.16 17.47 12.00
N LEU A 191 -13.92 17.22 11.60
CA LEU A 191 -13.20 18.01 10.61
C LEU A 191 -13.83 17.89 9.21
N LYS A 192 -14.27 16.69 8.81
CA LYS A 192 -14.96 16.46 7.52
C LYS A 192 -16.30 17.19 7.45
N GLU A 193 -17.04 17.19 8.55
CA GLU A 193 -18.35 17.87 8.68
C GLU A 193 -18.23 19.38 8.89
N LYS A 194 -17.00 19.91 9.04
CA LYS A 194 -16.72 21.32 9.38
C LYS A 194 -17.53 21.79 10.59
N ALA A 195 -17.62 20.94 11.62
CA ALA A 195 -18.34 21.23 12.85
C ALA A 195 -17.81 22.52 13.50
N LYS A 196 -18.67 23.23 14.23
CA LYS A 196 -18.32 24.51 14.88
C LYS A 196 -17.18 24.29 15.88
N GLY A 197 -16.08 25.03 15.73
CA GLY A 197 -14.88 24.90 16.57
C GLY A 197 -13.82 23.94 16.02
N TYR A 198 -14.13 23.19 14.95
CA TYR A 198 -13.21 22.25 14.29
C TYR A 198 -12.72 22.77 12.93
N SER A 199 -12.67 24.09 12.79
CA SER A 199 -12.18 24.82 11.63
C SER A 199 -11.60 26.17 12.08
N PRO A 200 -10.40 26.59 11.62
CA PRO A 200 -9.48 25.87 10.73
C PRO A 200 -8.86 24.64 11.41
N LYS A 201 -8.40 23.66 10.60
CA LYS A 201 -7.82 22.40 11.09
C LYS A 201 -6.56 22.64 11.93
N ASP A 202 -5.80 23.66 11.56
CA ASP A 202 -4.51 24.03 12.14
C ASP A 202 -4.58 24.26 13.65
N ASN A 203 -5.61 24.98 14.11
CA ASN A 203 -5.82 25.23 15.54
C ASN A 203 -6.11 23.93 16.29
N VAL A 204 -6.99 23.09 15.75
CA VAL A 204 -7.36 21.79 16.35
C VAL A 204 -6.13 20.91 16.48
N PHE A 205 -5.34 20.77 15.40
CA PHE A 205 -4.15 19.93 15.44
C PHE A 205 -3.06 20.48 16.34
N THR A 206 -2.92 21.80 16.46
CA THR A 206 -2.00 22.42 17.43
C THR A 206 -2.35 21.97 18.84
N GLU A 207 -3.62 22.05 19.24
CA GLU A 207 -4.09 21.57 20.55
C GLU A 207 -3.89 20.06 20.74
N GLU A 208 -4.10 19.25 19.69
CA GLU A 208 -3.90 17.80 19.75
C GLU A 208 -2.43 17.39 19.86
N TYR A 209 -1.50 18.11 19.24
CA TYR A 209 -0.06 17.91 19.43
C TYR A 209 0.35 18.22 20.87
N GLU A 210 -0.13 19.33 21.44
CA GLU A 210 0.08 19.64 22.86
C GLU A 210 -0.49 18.53 23.76
N PHE A 211 -1.70 18.06 23.46
CA PHE A 211 -2.38 17.04 24.24
C PHE A 211 -1.62 15.70 24.23
N VAL A 212 -1.24 15.19 23.06
CA VAL A 212 -0.50 13.92 22.97
C VAL A 212 0.88 14.02 23.61
N ARG A 213 1.55 15.17 23.52
CA ARG A 213 2.90 15.36 24.05
C ARG A 213 2.99 15.12 25.55
N HIS A 214 1.96 15.51 26.31
CA HIS A 214 1.89 15.19 27.74
C HIS A 214 2.01 13.67 28.00
N ALA A 215 1.37 12.84 27.18
CA ALA A 215 1.49 11.38 27.29
C ALA A 215 2.90 10.89 26.88
N LEU A 216 3.44 11.41 25.77
CA LEU A 216 4.74 11.01 25.24
C LEU A 216 5.90 11.32 26.21
N PHE A 217 5.85 12.45 26.91
CA PHE A 217 6.86 12.86 27.87
C PHE A 217 6.68 12.21 29.25
N THR A 218 5.48 11.70 29.55
CA THR A 218 5.22 10.96 30.80
C THR A 218 5.81 9.55 30.75
N ASP A 219 5.62 8.83 29.64
CA ASP A 219 6.24 7.52 29.40
C ASP A 219 6.57 7.36 27.91
N PRO A 220 7.83 7.63 27.52
CA PRO A 220 8.25 7.55 26.11
C PRO A 220 8.25 6.15 25.52
N ASP A 221 8.17 5.10 26.34
CA ASP A 221 8.11 3.71 25.86
C ASP A 221 6.66 3.25 25.62
N ASP A 222 5.65 4.01 26.06
CA ASP A 222 4.24 3.73 25.74
C ASP A 222 3.92 4.04 24.27
N GLN A 223 3.57 3.01 23.51
CA GLN A 223 3.31 3.13 22.08
C GLN A 223 2.02 3.87 21.72
N SER A 224 1.06 3.97 22.64
CA SER A 224 -0.32 4.39 22.31
C SER A 224 -0.36 5.85 21.87
N GLY A 225 0.30 6.73 22.62
CA GLY A 225 0.45 8.13 22.25
C GLY A 225 1.21 8.30 20.94
N TRP A 226 2.28 7.54 20.72
CA TRP A 226 3.08 7.63 19.48
C TRP A 226 2.29 7.22 18.22
N PHE A 227 1.39 6.24 18.33
CA PHE A 227 0.50 5.91 17.21
C PHE A 227 -0.48 7.04 16.89
N TYR A 228 -0.95 7.76 17.90
CA TYR A 228 -1.79 8.94 17.70
C TYR A 228 -0.99 10.12 17.11
N HIS A 229 0.23 10.33 17.60
CA HIS A 229 1.18 11.29 17.03
C HIS A 229 1.47 11.00 15.56
N LEU A 230 1.67 9.73 15.20
CA LEU A 230 1.85 9.31 13.80
C LEU A 230 0.61 9.64 12.94
N TRP A 231 -0.60 9.49 13.49
CA TRP A 231 -1.82 9.92 12.81
C TRP A 231 -1.87 11.45 12.63
N LEU A 232 -1.51 12.24 13.65
CA LEU A 232 -1.42 13.70 13.55
C LEU A 232 -0.39 14.12 12.49
N LEU A 233 0.77 13.45 12.45
CA LEU A 233 1.81 13.68 11.46
C LEU A 233 1.26 13.44 10.04
N ASP A 234 0.57 12.31 9.83
CA ASP A 234 -0.10 12.02 8.56
C ASP A 234 -1.11 13.11 8.17
N GLN A 235 -1.93 13.60 9.11
CA GLN A 235 -2.87 14.70 8.84
C GLN A 235 -2.18 16.04 8.56
N THR A 236 -0.99 16.26 9.13
CA THR A 236 -0.20 17.49 8.97
C THR A 236 0.59 17.49 7.67
N VAL A 237 1.00 16.32 7.19
CA VAL A 237 1.79 16.18 5.96
C VAL A 237 0.89 15.87 4.76
N LYS A 238 -0.36 15.46 4.97
CA LYS A 238 -1.31 15.20 3.87
C LYS A 238 -1.61 16.49 3.10
N LEU A 239 -1.01 16.60 1.93
CA LEU A 239 -1.21 17.68 0.97
C LEU A 239 -2.45 17.42 0.12
N GLU A 240 -2.87 18.44 -0.61
CA GLU A 240 -3.77 18.24 -1.74
C GLU A 240 -3.13 17.26 -2.75
N THR A 241 -3.95 16.59 -3.54
CA THR A 241 -3.46 15.70 -4.59
C THR A 241 -2.64 16.53 -5.59
N LEU A 242 -1.35 16.24 -5.73
CA LEU A 242 -0.43 16.98 -6.58
C LEU A 242 0.14 16.06 -7.66
N LEU A 243 0.36 16.61 -8.85
CA LEU A 243 1.23 16.01 -9.85
C LEU A 243 2.68 16.18 -9.38
N VAL A 244 3.33 15.08 -8.99
CA VAL A 244 4.68 15.08 -8.42
C VAL A 244 5.74 15.05 -9.51
N SER A 245 5.52 14.26 -10.56
CA SER A 245 6.44 14.18 -11.68
C SER A 245 5.76 13.71 -12.96
N SER A 246 6.47 13.86 -14.07
CA SER A 246 6.02 13.36 -15.37
C SER A 246 7.19 12.96 -16.24
N TRP A 247 6.89 12.08 -17.19
CA TRP A 247 7.75 11.80 -18.32
C TRP A 247 6.94 11.96 -19.62
N PRO A 248 7.36 12.77 -20.60
CA PRO A 248 8.52 13.64 -20.59
C PRO A 248 8.47 14.72 -19.50
N PRO A 249 9.64 15.20 -19.05
CA PRO A 249 9.66 16.25 -18.04
C PRO A 249 9.24 17.62 -18.61
N HIS A 250 8.60 18.47 -17.80
CA HIS A 250 8.32 19.88 -18.14
C HIS A 250 9.61 20.63 -18.56
N GLY A 251 9.50 21.45 -19.61
CA GLY A 251 10.59 22.24 -20.19
C GLY A 251 11.62 21.43 -20.97
N SER A 252 11.43 20.11 -21.14
CA SER A 252 12.40 19.27 -21.85
C SER A 252 12.29 19.37 -23.37
N ASN A 253 13.42 19.19 -24.04
CA ASN A 253 13.53 19.07 -25.49
C ASN A 253 13.98 17.65 -25.85
N LEU A 254 13.07 16.89 -26.45
CA LEU A 254 13.28 15.52 -26.89
C LEU A 254 13.56 15.48 -28.39
N SER A 255 14.36 14.50 -28.82
CA SER A 255 14.43 14.09 -30.22
C SER A 255 14.15 12.59 -30.31
N ILE A 256 13.34 12.21 -31.29
CA ILE A 256 13.06 10.81 -31.62
C ILE A 256 14.01 10.43 -32.74
N SER A 257 14.76 9.34 -32.64
CA SER A 257 15.57 8.86 -33.76
C SER A 257 14.82 7.77 -34.53
N VAL A 258 14.74 7.92 -35.86
CA VAL A 258 14.27 6.90 -36.80
C VAL A 258 15.49 6.48 -37.60
N ASP A 259 15.91 5.23 -37.41
CA ASP A 259 17.09 4.60 -38.01
C ASP A 259 18.46 5.11 -37.53
N GLY A 260 19.31 4.16 -37.14
CA GLY A 260 20.61 4.37 -36.48
C GLY A 260 21.72 4.98 -37.35
N LEU A 261 21.45 6.06 -38.07
CA LEU A 261 22.45 6.88 -38.76
C LEU A 261 22.63 8.22 -38.05
N PHE A 262 23.79 8.39 -37.42
CA PHE A 262 24.20 9.62 -36.76
C PHE A 262 24.55 10.70 -37.79
N GLY A 263 23.91 11.86 -37.67
CA GLY A 263 24.51 13.16 -37.96
C GLY A 263 24.86 13.84 -36.63
N ASP A 264 25.94 14.62 -36.59
CA ASP A 264 26.54 15.28 -35.41
C ASP A 264 25.63 16.32 -34.67
N CYS A 265 24.32 16.13 -34.64
CA CYS A 265 23.40 17.08 -34.02
C CYS A 265 22.59 16.50 -32.85
N SER A 266 22.86 17.09 -31.69
CA SER A 266 22.01 17.33 -30.51
C SER A 266 22.36 16.58 -29.21
N LEU A 267 22.91 17.37 -28.29
CA LEU A 267 23.48 17.09 -26.98
C LEU A 267 22.42 16.89 -25.88
N SER A 268 21.38 16.07 -26.12
CA SER A 268 20.33 15.82 -25.12
C SER A 268 20.38 14.37 -24.58
N PRO A 269 20.21 14.16 -23.26
CA PRO A 269 20.27 12.83 -22.63
C PRO A 269 19.02 11.99 -22.91
N PHE A 270 18.01 12.60 -23.53
CA PHE A 270 16.70 12.02 -23.81
C PHE A 270 16.51 11.70 -25.31
N THR A 271 17.58 11.81 -26.11
CA THR A 271 17.61 11.70 -27.58
C THR A 271 17.40 10.29 -28.14
N ASN A 272 17.26 9.26 -27.31
CA ASN A 272 17.25 7.87 -27.76
C ASN A 272 16.09 7.07 -27.19
N LEU A 273 14.87 7.47 -27.54
CA LEU A 273 13.70 6.62 -27.40
C LEU A 273 13.61 5.76 -28.65
N GLN A 274 14.15 4.54 -28.57
CA GLN A 274 14.03 3.57 -29.65
C GLN A 274 12.60 3.10 -29.77
N THR A 275 11.88 3.72 -30.68
CA THR A 275 10.64 3.17 -31.18
C THR A 275 10.74 3.21 -32.70
N ASN A 276 10.85 2.03 -33.34
CA ASN A 276 10.66 1.89 -34.81
C ASN A 276 9.27 2.42 -35.24
N THR A 277 8.42 2.74 -34.27
CA THR A 277 7.13 3.38 -34.35
C THR A 277 7.26 4.80 -33.78
N ARG A 278 6.79 5.88 -34.41
CA ARG A 278 6.88 7.28 -33.90
C ARG A 278 6.02 7.53 -32.64
N ILE A 279 6.23 6.73 -31.61
CA ILE A 279 5.40 6.61 -30.41
C ILE A 279 6.25 6.97 -29.18
N LEU A 280 5.72 7.87 -28.36
CA LEU A 280 6.36 8.38 -27.14
C LEU A 280 5.48 8.06 -25.91
N PRO A 281 5.98 7.36 -24.88
CA PRO A 281 5.21 7.17 -23.66
C PRO A 281 5.10 8.48 -22.88
N LEU A 282 3.88 8.81 -22.44
CA LEU A 282 3.59 9.89 -21.50
C LEU A 282 3.14 9.28 -20.17
N VAL A 283 3.93 9.50 -19.12
CA VAL A 283 3.68 9.04 -17.74
C VAL A 283 3.37 10.26 -16.87
N LEU A 284 2.26 10.19 -16.14
CA LEU A 284 1.91 11.15 -15.09
C LEU A 284 1.97 10.46 -13.73
N TYR A 285 2.68 11.04 -12.77
CA TYR A 285 2.85 10.51 -11.42
C TYR A 285 2.31 11.50 -10.37
N PHE A 286 1.38 11.02 -9.54
CA PHE A 286 0.69 11.80 -8.51
C PHE A 286 1.16 11.46 -7.09
N SER A 287 0.99 12.38 -6.15
CA SER A 287 1.38 12.21 -4.74
C SER A 287 0.62 11.09 -4.03
N GLU A 288 -0.61 10.82 -4.46
CA GLU A 288 -1.48 9.75 -3.96
C GLU A 288 -2.23 9.08 -5.13
N ALA A 289 -2.86 7.94 -4.87
CA ALA A 289 -3.62 7.23 -5.91
C ALA A 289 -4.85 8.04 -6.32
N VAL A 290 -4.97 8.32 -7.62
CA VAL A 290 -6.05 9.12 -8.22
C VAL A 290 -6.92 8.31 -9.17
N GLU A 291 -8.19 8.68 -9.25
CA GLU A 291 -9.21 8.13 -10.16
C GLU A 291 -9.56 9.12 -11.28
N ASN A 292 -10.23 8.63 -12.33
CA ASN A 292 -10.76 9.40 -13.46
C ASN A 292 -9.70 10.12 -14.32
N VAL A 293 -8.52 9.54 -14.50
CA VAL A 293 -7.55 10.03 -15.48
C VAL A 293 -7.96 9.52 -16.87
N CYS A 294 -8.47 10.41 -17.72
CA CYS A 294 -8.94 10.09 -19.06
C CYS A 294 -8.84 11.32 -20.00
N SER A 295 -9.19 11.16 -21.27
CA SER A 295 -9.14 12.23 -22.28
C SER A 295 -10.05 13.43 -22.00
N SER A 296 -11.02 13.31 -21.09
CA SER A 296 -11.85 14.44 -20.66
C SER A 296 -11.28 15.21 -19.46
N THR A 297 -10.37 14.59 -18.69
CA THR A 297 -9.73 15.23 -17.52
C THR A 297 -8.30 15.69 -17.82
N VAL A 298 -7.63 15.06 -18.78
CA VAL A 298 -6.30 15.46 -19.27
C VAL A 298 -6.39 15.92 -20.73
N VAL A 299 -6.21 17.22 -20.95
CA VAL A 299 -6.21 17.83 -22.28
C VAL A 299 -4.77 17.89 -22.80
N ILE A 300 -4.55 17.36 -24.00
CA ILE A 300 -3.25 17.44 -24.68
C ILE A 300 -3.42 18.33 -25.90
N GLU A 301 -2.67 19.43 -25.93
CA GLU A 301 -2.58 20.37 -27.04
C GLU A 301 -1.27 20.10 -27.79
N CYS A 302 -1.38 19.57 -29.00
CA CYS A 302 -0.26 19.38 -29.92
C CYS A 302 -0.79 19.42 -31.36
N GLU A 303 -0.01 19.99 -32.29
CA GLU A 303 -0.36 20.01 -33.71
C GLU A 303 -0.57 18.58 -34.24
N ASN A 304 -1.76 18.30 -34.78
CA ASN A 304 -2.16 17.03 -35.38
C ASN A 304 -2.29 15.80 -34.42
N ILE A 305 -2.33 16.00 -33.11
CA ILE A 305 -2.69 14.94 -32.14
C ILE A 305 -4.04 15.29 -31.52
N ALA A 306 -5.08 14.52 -31.83
CA ALA A 306 -6.40 14.69 -31.21
C ALA A 306 -6.40 14.07 -29.79
N SER A 307 -6.57 14.90 -28.75
CA SER A 307 -6.65 14.47 -27.35
C SER A 307 -7.76 13.44 -27.08
N ASN A 308 -8.84 13.47 -27.88
CA ASN A 308 -10.02 12.63 -27.71
C ASN A 308 -9.81 11.14 -28.02
N GLU A 309 -8.68 10.75 -28.62
CA GLU A 309 -8.39 9.36 -29.03
C GLU A 309 -7.41 8.62 -28.09
N LEU A 310 -6.88 9.30 -27.06
CA LEU A 310 -5.84 8.74 -26.20
C LEU A 310 -6.42 7.84 -25.10
N VAL A 311 -5.89 6.61 -25.02
CA VAL A 311 -6.25 5.62 -24.01
C VAL A 311 -5.29 5.68 -22.83
N TRP A 312 -5.78 6.17 -21.70
CA TRP A 312 -5.04 6.18 -20.44
C TRP A 312 -5.12 4.84 -19.73
N ARG A 313 -3.99 4.40 -19.18
CA ARG A 313 -3.86 3.14 -18.47
C ARG A 313 -3.26 3.36 -17.09
N SER A 314 -3.91 2.78 -16.09
CA SER A 314 -3.32 2.65 -14.75
C SER A 314 -2.09 1.75 -14.79
N LEU A 315 -1.04 2.13 -14.06
CA LEU A 315 0.11 1.27 -13.78
C LEU A 315 -0.01 0.52 -12.43
N SER A 316 -1.11 0.66 -11.68
CA SER A 316 -1.41 -0.24 -10.55
C SER A 316 -2.03 -1.54 -11.11
N GLY A 317 -1.38 -2.68 -10.87
CA GLY A 317 -1.73 -3.99 -11.45
C GLY A 317 -3.10 -4.57 -11.08
N ASP A 318 -3.95 -3.82 -10.36
CA ASP A 318 -5.07 -4.35 -9.59
C ASP A 318 -6.44 -4.15 -10.26
N GLY A 319 -6.51 -3.49 -11.41
CA GLY A 319 -7.78 -3.21 -12.11
C GLY A 319 -8.72 -2.28 -11.34
N THR A 320 -8.31 -1.79 -10.18
CA THR A 320 -8.94 -0.70 -9.44
C THR A 320 -8.76 0.57 -10.26
N GLY A 321 -9.82 1.32 -10.55
CA GLY A 321 -9.78 2.56 -11.35
C GLY A 321 -8.92 3.70 -10.78
N SER A 322 -8.16 3.45 -9.70
CA SER A 322 -7.27 4.38 -9.01
C SER A 322 -5.80 3.96 -9.13
N ALA A 323 -4.91 4.90 -9.45
CA ALA A 323 -3.46 4.67 -9.50
C ALA A 323 -2.65 5.93 -9.19
N GLN A 324 -1.45 5.79 -8.65
CA GLN A 324 -0.50 6.90 -8.50
C GLN A 324 0.17 7.27 -9.83
N ALA A 325 0.30 6.31 -10.74
CA ALA A 325 0.98 6.48 -12.02
C ALA A 325 0.10 6.04 -13.18
N TRP A 326 0.01 6.89 -14.20
CA TRP A 326 -0.83 6.72 -15.38
C TRP A 326 0.00 6.85 -16.66
N LEU A 327 -0.26 5.98 -17.62
CA LEU A 327 0.48 5.89 -18.89
C LEU A 327 -0.47 6.07 -20.08
N THR A 328 -0.04 6.89 -21.03
CA THR A 328 -0.58 6.94 -22.39
C THR A 328 0.56 6.98 -23.41
N TYR A 329 0.25 6.88 -24.69
CA TYR A 329 1.22 6.88 -25.78
C TYR A 329 0.84 7.94 -26.81
N LEU A 330 1.77 8.85 -27.10
CA LEU A 330 1.63 9.88 -28.12
C LEU A 330 2.18 9.36 -29.44
N SER A 331 1.38 9.34 -30.48
CA SER A 331 1.80 8.95 -31.83
C SER A 331 1.95 10.19 -32.71
N PHE A 332 3.12 10.39 -33.29
CA PHE A 332 3.39 11.51 -34.19
C PHE A 332 3.19 11.11 -35.66
N PRO A 333 2.58 11.96 -36.49
CA PRO A 333 2.23 11.62 -37.88
C PRO A 333 3.47 11.44 -38.78
N GLU A 334 3.27 10.71 -39.88
CA GLU A 334 4.26 10.57 -40.95
C GLU A 334 4.19 11.76 -41.90
N GLU A 335 5.11 12.72 -41.75
CA GLU A 335 5.30 13.80 -42.72
C GLU A 335 6.48 13.50 -43.65
N HIS A 336 6.29 13.67 -44.96
CA HIS A 336 7.28 13.42 -46.02
C HIS A 336 8.20 14.63 -46.31
N THR A 337 8.23 15.62 -45.42
CA THR A 337 9.09 16.80 -45.56
C THR A 337 10.56 16.44 -45.28
N HIS A 338 11.52 17.12 -45.93
CA HIS A 338 12.96 16.80 -45.83
C HIS A 338 13.66 17.39 -44.59
N SER A 339 12.92 18.01 -43.66
CA SER A 339 13.47 18.70 -42.47
C SER A 339 12.90 18.13 -41.17
N GLU A 340 13.70 18.12 -40.10
CA GLU A 340 13.22 17.81 -38.74
C GLU A 340 12.09 18.77 -38.34
N LYS A 341 11.00 18.23 -37.81
CA LYS A 341 9.87 19.02 -37.30
C LYS A 341 9.81 18.91 -35.79
N ALA A 342 9.78 20.06 -35.12
CA ALA A 342 9.58 20.14 -33.68
C ALA A 342 8.09 20.33 -33.38
N TYR A 343 7.51 19.39 -32.63
CA TYR A 343 6.16 19.46 -32.10
C TYR A 343 6.22 20.00 -30.67
N GLN A 344 5.47 21.06 -30.40
CA GLN A 344 5.23 21.53 -29.04
C GLN A 344 4.05 20.74 -28.45
N VAL A 345 4.24 20.14 -27.27
CA VAL A 345 3.21 19.39 -26.57
C VAL A 345 2.94 20.07 -25.24
N LYS A 346 1.68 20.48 -25.04
CA LYS A 346 1.18 20.99 -23.77
C LYS A 346 0.14 20.03 -23.20
N VAL A 347 0.38 19.54 -22.00
CA VAL A 347 -0.54 18.66 -21.26
C VAL A 347 -1.14 19.49 -20.12
N SER A 348 -2.46 19.62 -20.08
CA SER A 348 -3.18 20.40 -19.07
C SER A 348 -4.19 19.53 -18.35
N LEU A 349 -4.18 19.59 -17.02
CA LEU A 349 -5.11 18.87 -16.14
C LEU A 349 -6.32 19.78 -15.87
N ALA A 350 -7.51 19.38 -16.34
CA ALA A 350 -8.70 20.23 -16.38
C ALA A 350 -9.35 20.44 -15.00
N ARG A 351 -9.69 21.70 -14.70
CA ARG A 351 -10.30 22.17 -13.43
C ARG A 351 -11.70 21.61 -13.16
N SER A 352 -12.46 21.23 -14.19
CA SER A 352 -13.93 21.09 -14.10
C SER A 352 -14.48 19.66 -14.22
N GLN A 353 -13.66 18.62 -14.41
CA GLN A 353 -14.13 17.22 -14.56
C GLN A 353 -13.39 16.15 -13.73
N GLY A 354 -12.75 16.52 -12.61
CA GLY A 354 -12.62 15.63 -11.45
C GLY A 354 -11.63 14.46 -11.57
N ILE A 355 -10.34 14.76 -11.40
CA ILE A 355 -9.39 13.80 -10.84
C ILE A 355 -9.57 13.86 -9.31
N PHE A 356 -9.95 12.73 -8.72
CA PHE A 356 -10.18 12.63 -7.28
C PHE A 356 -9.15 11.69 -6.69
N SER A 357 -8.62 12.02 -5.51
CA SER A 357 -7.92 10.98 -4.75
C SER A 357 -8.88 9.88 -4.33
N SER A 358 -8.35 8.70 -4.08
CA SER A 358 -9.09 7.60 -3.44
C SER A 358 -9.77 7.99 -2.12
N THR A 359 -9.39 9.14 -1.52
CA THR A 359 -9.99 9.70 -0.30
C THR A 359 -11.04 10.79 -0.54
N GLY A 360 -11.35 11.11 -1.81
CA GLY A 360 -12.38 12.08 -2.20
C GLY A 360 -11.95 13.54 -2.07
N VAL A 361 -10.64 13.82 -1.98
CA VAL A 361 -10.09 15.17 -2.01
C VAL A 361 -9.92 15.57 -3.47
N HIS A 362 -10.36 16.79 -3.82
CA HIS A 362 -10.21 17.33 -5.15
C HIS A 362 -8.75 17.70 -5.41
N HIS A 363 -8.27 17.49 -6.64
CA HIS A 363 -7.05 18.13 -7.11
C HIS A 363 -7.24 19.66 -7.07
N GLY A 364 -6.41 20.35 -6.29
CA GLY A 364 -6.32 21.80 -6.27
C GLY A 364 -5.54 22.30 -7.49
N ASP A 365 -6.13 23.25 -8.20
CA ASP A 365 -5.56 24.05 -9.30
C ASP A 365 -5.04 23.32 -10.57
N SER A 366 -5.10 24.05 -11.70
CA SER A 366 -4.78 23.53 -13.04
C SER A 366 -3.28 23.33 -13.19
N SER A 367 -2.85 22.07 -13.25
CA SER A 367 -1.45 21.74 -13.54
C SER A 367 -1.21 21.59 -15.04
N HIS A 368 -0.10 22.13 -15.54
CA HIS A 368 0.30 21.96 -16.93
C HIS A 368 1.78 21.57 -17.08
N ILE A 369 2.04 20.73 -18.09
CA ILE A 369 3.36 20.28 -18.49
C ILE A 369 3.57 20.68 -19.95
N GLU A 370 4.71 21.28 -20.27
CA GLU A 370 5.06 21.65 -21.64
C GLU A 370 6.41 21.03 -22.01
N PHE A 371 6.53 20.44 -23.19
CA PHE A 371 7.78 19.89 -23.72
C PHE A 371 7.79 19.89 -25.25
N SER A 372 8.99 19.89 -25.84
CA SER A 372 9.18 19.87 -27.29
C SER A 372 9.67 18.49 -27.75
N VAL A 373 9.15 18.00 -28.89
CA VAL A 373 9.59 16.73 -29.50
C VAL A 373 10.01 16.96 -30.95
N SER A 374 11.27 16.72 -31.26
CA SER A 374 11.83 16.81 -32.62
C SER A 374 11.74 15.45 -33.30
N VAL A 375 11.02 15.38 -34.42
CA VAL A 375 10.81 14.14 -35.20
C VAL A 375 11.53 14.24 -36.54
N PRO A 376 12.38 13.28 -36.90
CA PRO A 376 13.13 13.26 -38.15
C PRO A 376 12.24 12.83 -39.33
N PRO A 377 12.65 13.18 -40.57
CA PRO A 377 11.92 12.83 -41.78
C PRO A 377 11.89 11.31 -42.03
N TYR A 378 10.79 10.79 -42.59
CA TYR A 378 10.65 9.35 -42.89
C TYR A 378 11.64 8.94 -43.99
N ARG A 379 12.52 7.95 -43.72
CA ARG A 379 13.39 7.34 -44.73
C ARG A 379 12.98 5.88 -44.96
N SER A 380 12.81 5.51 -46.23
CA SER A 380 12.29 4.21 -46.69
C SER A 380 13.32 3.07 -46.69
N GLU A 381 14.56 3.31 -46.25
CA GLU A 381 15.63 2.31 -46.36
C GLU A 381 15.77 1.50 -45.08
N HIS A 382 15.07 0.37 -45.02
CA HIS A 382 15.33 -0.68 -44.05
C HIS A 382 16.75 -1.23 -44.24
N VAL A 383 17.69 -0.81 -43.40
CA VAL A 383 18.99 -1.49 -43.29
C VAL A 383 18.85 -2.61 -42.25
N ASP A 384 18.84 -3.85 -42.74
CA ASP A 384 18.91 -5.08 -41.95
C ASP A 384 20.26 -5.15 -41.20
N LEU A 385 20.36 -4.48 -40.06
CA LEU A 385 21.57 -4.47 -39.23
C LEU A 385 21.56 -5.67 -38.27
N LYS A 386 22.24 -6.73 -38.73
CA LYS A 386 22.32 -8.08 -38.13
C LYS A 386 23.12 -8.22 -36.82
N ASN A 387 23.73 -7.18 -36.26
CA ASN A 387 24.56 -7.33 -35.06
C ASN A 387 23.99 -6.55 -33.87
N GLU A 388 23.21 -7.24 -33.04
CA GLU A 388 23.01 -6.86 -31.64
C GLU A 388 24.04 -7.65 -30.82
N GLY A 389 25.08 -6.98 -30.31
CA GLY A 389 26.10 -7.59 -29.46
C GLY A 389 25.55 -8.09 -28.10
N LYS A 390 26.40 -8.16 -27.09
CA LYS A 390 26.02 -8.50 -25.71
C LYS A 390 26.38 -7.32 -24.80
N ILE A 391 25.48 -6.90 -23.90
CA ILE A 391 25.83 -5.90 -22.89
C ILE A 391 26.75 -6.55 -21.86
N SER A 392 27.90 -5.91 -21.60
CA SER A 392 28.79 -6.29 -20.52
C SER A 392 28.59 -5.39 -19.30
N TRP A 393 28.32 -5.99 -18.14
CA TRP A 393 28.21 -5.28 -16.86
C TRP A 393 29.58 -5.08 -16.17
N SER A 394 30.70 -5.37 -16.85
CA SER A 394 32.04 -5.11 -16.33
C SER A 394 32.32 -3.62 -16.18
N ASP A 395 33.02 -3.23 -15.12
CA ASP A 395 33.35 -1.82 -14.87
C ASP A 395 34.16 -1.17 -16.00
N GLU A 396 34.90 -1.95 -16.77
CA GLU A 396 35.63 -1.49 -17.97
C GLU A 396 34.72 -0.95 -19.08
N SER A 397 33.45 -1.36 -19.10
CA SER A 397 32.45 -0.93 -20.07
C SER A 397 31.79 0.40 -19.72
N PHE A 398 32.06 0.95 -18.52
CA PHE A 398 31.45 2.18 -18.01
C PHE A 398 32.49 3.26 -17.76
N CYS A 399 32.41 4.35 -18.51
CA CYS A 399 33.31 5.50 -18.40
C CYS A 399 32.66 6.66 -17.63
N THR A 400 33.49 7.56 -17.08
CA THR A 400 33.03 8.84 -16.55
C THR A 400 32.86 9.85 -17.68
N HIS A 401 31.74 10.58 -17.72
CA HIS A 401 31.51 11.65 -18.70
C HIS A 401 32.38 12.89 -18.45
N ASP A 402 32.46 13.78 -19.45
CA ASP A 402 32.89 15.16 -19.27
C ASP A 402 31.88 15.92 -18.38
N ALA A 403 32.38 16.58 -17.33
CA ALA A 403 31.55 17.20 -16.29
C ALA A 403 30.51 18.19 -16.83
N GLN A 404 30.84 18.92 -17.91
CA GLN A 404 29.98 19.94 -18.53
C GLN A 404 28.73 19.36 -19.23
N PHE A 405 28.80 18.12 -19.75
CA PHE A 405 27.67 17.46 -20.41
C PHE A 405 26.64 17.00 -19.39
N LEU A 406 27.09 16.36 -18.29
CA LEU A 406 26.20 15.91 -17.24
C LEU A 406 25.56 17.08 -16.48
N GLU A 407 26.25 18.20 -16.34
CA GLU A 407 25.73 19.39 -15.68
C GLU A 407 24.54 20.00 -16.44
N SER A 408 24.59 20.08 -17.77
CA SER A 408 23.46 20.58 -18.59
C SER A 408 22.25 19.63 -18.61
N VAL A 409 22.51 18.31 -18.61
CA VAL A 409 21.51 17.25 -18.47
C VAL A 409 20.78 17.33 -17.12
N LEU A 410 21.55 17.49 -16.04
CA LEU A 410 21.00 17.53 -14.69
C LEU A 410 20.35 18.87 -14.36
N VAL A 411 20.84 19.98 -14.91
CA VAL A 411 20.18 21.30 -14.77
C VAL A 411 18.75 21.23 -15.28
N ASN A 412 18.49 20.52 -16.39
CA ASN A 412 17.12 20.28 -16.85
C ASN A 412 16.34 19.33 -15.92
N LEU A 413 16.97 18.26 -15.41
CA LEU A 413 16.37 17.29 -14.47
C LEU A 413 16.04 17.89 -13.08
N PHE A 414 16.77 18.91 -12.61
CA PHE A 414 16.57 19.57 -11.31
C PHE A 414 15.81 20.90 -11.42
N HIS A 415 15.76 21.57 -12.58
CA HIS A 415 14.81 22.67 -12.81
C HIS A 415 13.35 22.19 -12.73
N LEU A 416 13.12 20.89 -12.95
CA LEU A 416 11.84 20.20 -12.74
C LEU A 416 11.35 20.19 -11.29
N GLU A 417 12.24 20.22 -10.29
CA GLU A 417 11.81 20.34 -8.88
C GLU A 417 11.33 21.77 -8.55
N ARG A 418 11.61 22.78 -9.41
CA ARG A 418 11.56 24.20 -9.00
C ARG A 418 10.58 25.09 -9.77
N THR A 419 9.95 24.64 -10.84
CA THR A 419 8.99 25.48 -11.56
C THR A 419 7.59 25.30 -11.00
N LYS A 420 7.20 26.27 -10.16
CA LYS A 420 5.85 26.58 -9.70
C LYS A 420 4.82 26.25 -10.79
N ILE A 421 4.06 25.20 -10.55
CA ILE A 421 2.80 24.98 -11.25
C ILE A 421 1.77 25.89 -10.54
N ASP A 422 1.68 27.13 -11.05
CA ASP A 422 0.75 28.22 -10.71
C ASP A 422 0.82 28.94 -9.33
N GLU A 423 0.45 30.23 -9.38
CA GLU A 423 0.77 31.33 -8.45
C GLU A 423 -0.08 31.42 -7.16
N THR A 424 -0.79 30.38 -6.74
CA THR A 424 -1.50 30.35 -5.46
C THR A 424 -0.72 29.52 -4.45
N VAL A 425 0.22 30.17 -3.75
CA VAL A 425 0.98 29.55 -2.64
C VAL A 425 -0.02 29.04 -1.61
N VAL A 426 -0.26 27.72 -1.60
CA VAL A 426 -0.85 27.06 -0.43
C VAL A 426 0.10 27.33 0.72
N ASP A 427 -0.38 28.04 1.74
CA ASP A 427 0.44 28.48 2.87
C ASP A 427 0.76 27.30 3.79
N TYR A 428 1.83 26.56 3.46
CA TYR A 428 2.34 25.47 4.28
C TYR A 428 3.13 25.96 5.51
N GLN A 429 3.15 27.26 5.80
CA GLN A 429 3.92 27.82 6.90
C GLN A 429 3.52 27.23 8.24
N TRP A 430 2.22 26.99 8.48
CA TRP A 430 1.77 26.33 9.70
C TRP A 430 2.31 24.90 9.80
N ASN A 431 2.20 24.10 8.73
CA ASN A 431 2.69 22.72 8.69
C ASN A 431 4.20 22.66 8.99
N ILE A 432 4.99 23.49 8.28
CA ILE A 432 6.45 23.56 8.45
C ILE A 432 6.82 23.98 9.89
N THR A 433 6.13 24.99 10.43
CA THR A 433 6.39 25.49 11.79
C THR A 433 6.06 24.43 12.83
N THR A 434 4.91 23.77 12.71
CA THR A 434 4.46 22.71 13.62
C THR A 434 5.43 21.52 13.60
N ILE A 435 5.84 21.05 12.42
CA ILE A 435 6.82 19.95 12.33
C ILE A 435 8.18 20.35 12.92
N ASN A 436 8.65 21.59 12.71
CA ASN A 436 9.90 22.06 13.33
C ASN A 436 9.83 22.12 14.86
N ASN A 437 8.69 22.53 15.42
CA ASN A 437 8.46 22.50 16.87
C ASN A 437 8.50 21.05 17.38
N GLU A 438 7.83 20.12 16.69
CA GLU A 438 7.81 18.71 17.08
C GLU A 438 9.19 18.04 16.96
N ILE A 439 10.01 18.40 15.96
CA ILE A 439 11.42 17.97 15.87
C ILE A 439 12.19 18.45 17.10
N SER A 440 11.98 19.71 17.51
CA SER A 440 12.66 20.30 18.67
C SER A 440 12.26 19.57 19.97
N HIS A 441 10.97 19.33 20.17
CA HIS A 441 10.47 18.57 21.31
C HIS A 441 10.99 17.12 21.32
N CYS A 442 11.01 16.43 20.17
CA CYS A 442 11.55 15.07 20.09
C CYS A 442 13.05 15.01 20.40
N ARG A 443 13.83 16.01 19.95
CA ARG A 443 15.26 16.12 20.30
C ARG A 443 15.46 16.39 21.79
N GLU A 444 14.64 17.23 22.40
CA GLU A 444 14.65 17.47 23.85
C GLU A 444 14.37 16.16 24.61
N LEU A 445 13.32 15.43 24.22
CA LEU A 445 12.99 14.14 24.81
C LEU A 445 14.17 13.15 24.70
N LEU A 446 14.76 13.03 23.51
CA LEU A 446 15.87 12.11 23.26
C LEU A 446 17.19 12.53 23.93
N SER A 447 17.33 13.80 24.33
CA SER A 447 18.48 14.26 25.12
C SER A 447 18.46 13.73 26.55
N THR A 448 17.27 13.39 27.07
CA THR A 448 17.08 12.89 28.44
C THR A 448 16.79 11.39 28.48
N MET A 449 16.11 10.85 27.46
CA MET A 449 15.67 9.46 27.42
C MET A 449 15.97 8.81 26.07
N ASN A 450 16.74 7.72 26.09
CA ASN A 450 17.05 6.97 24.87
C ASN A 450 15.96 5.94 24.55
N CYS A 451 14.86 6.36 23.92
CA CYS A 451 13.76 5.47 23.53
C CYS A 451 13.73 5.22 22.01
N LYS A 452 13.44 3.98 21.62
CA LYS A 452 13.41 3.58 20.20
C LYS A 452 12.28 4.26 19.42
N ILE A 453 11.13 4.48 20.05
CA ILE A 453 9.97 5.06 19.38
C ILE A 453 10.22 6.55 19.12
N GLY A 454 10.83 7.27 20.08
CA GLY A 454 11.25 8.66 19.88
C GLY A 454 12.24 8.82 18.73
N LYS A 455 13.26 7.96 18.61
CA LYS A 455 14.21 7.99 17.48
C LYS A 455 13.52 7.74 16.13
N LEU A 456 12.62 6.76 16.09
CA LEU A 456 11.82 6.46 14.90
C LEU A 456 10.90 7.63 14.52
N THR A 457 10.26 8.26 15.50
CA THR A 457 9.43 9.44 15.28
C THR A 457 10.25 10.63 14.81
N LEU A 458 11.43 10.87 15.38
CA LEU A 458 12.34 11.92 14.92
C LEU A 458 12.77 11.71 13.46
N ALA A 459 13.13 10.48 13.07
CA ALA A 459 13.45 10.15 11.68
C ALA A 459 12.27 10.47 10.74
N ARG A 460 11.04 10.14 11.14
CA ARG A 460 9.82 10.44 10.38
C ARG A 460 9.53 11.93 10.29
N LEU A 461 9.69 12.68 11.39
CA LEU A 461 9.50 14.13 11.42
C LEU A 461 10.50 14.85 10.52
N LEU A 462 11.77 14.43 10.54
CA LEU A 462 12.81 14.96 9.67
C LEU A 462 12.50 14.68 8.19
N MET A 463 12.01 13.48 7.86
CA MET A 463 11.56 13.13 6.51
C MET A 463 10.33 13.95 6.07
N ALA A 464 9.36 14.13 6.97
CA ALA A 464 8.19 14.97 6.73
C ALA A 464 8.57 16.43 6.47
N HIS A 465 9.48 16.97 7.28
CA HIS A 465 10.00 18.32 7.10
C HIS A 465 10.70 18.48 5.75
N ASP A 466 11.60 17.55 5.39
CA ASP A 466 12.28 17.57 4.09
C ASP A 466 11.29 17.57 2.91
N THR A 467 10.22 16.77 3.04
CA THR A 467 9.16 16.68 2.04
C THR A 467 8.37 18.00 1.96
N LEU A 468 7.92 18.58 3.08
CA LEU A 468 7.25 19.88 3.10
C LEU A 468 8.12 21.02 2.52
N MET A 469 9.40 21.03 2.84
CA MET A 469 10.36 22.03 2.33
C MET A 469 10.57 21.89 0.82
N SER A 470 10.50 20.66 0.27
CA SER A 470 10.54 20.45 -1.18
C SER A 470 9.34 21.10 -1.89
N TYR A 471 8.15 21.06 -1.28
CA TYR A 471 6.95 21.70 -1.84
C TYR A 471 6.93 23.23 -1.67
N ALA A 472 7.45 23.75 -0.56
CA ALA A 472 7.47 25.19 -0.27
C ALA A 472 8.48 25.98 -1.13
N GLY A 473 9.32 25.31 -1.94
CA GLY A 473 10.22 25.96 -2.90
C GLY A 473 11.33 26.80 -2.27
N THR A 474 11.58 26.69 -0.96
CA THR A 474 12.60 27.47 -0.26
C THR A 474 14.00 26.98 -0.63
N SER A 475 14.74 27.78 -1.40
CA SER A 475 16.06 27.47 -1.96
C SER A 475 17.22 27.45 -0.96
N HIS A 476 16.99 27.79 0.31
CA HIS A 476 18.02 27.78 1.37
C HIS A 476 18.03 26.45 2.13
N ARG A 477 18.48 25.36 1.48
CA ARG A 477 18.84 24.11 2.15
C ARG A 477 20.16 24.30 2.90
N ASN A 478 20.15 24.88 4.10
CA ASN A 478 21.39 25.12 4.85
C ASN A 478 22.03 23.83 5.40
N VAL A 479 21.24 22.77 5.68
CA VAL A 479 21.75 21.42 6.02
C VAL A 479 20.71 20.38 5.61
N SER A 480 21.12 19.32 4.90
CA SER A 480 20.27 18.19 4.54
C SER A 480 20.05 17.26 5.75
N PRO A 481 18.81 16.93 6.17
CA PRO A 481 18.57 16.11 7.35
C PRO A 481 18.91 14.63 7.14
N HIS A 482 19.21 14.22 5.89
CA HIS A 482 19.42 12.82 5.52
C HIS A 482 20.53 12.14 6.33
N ALA A 483 21.64 12.84 6.63
CA ALA A 483 22.72 12.27 7.43
C ALA A 483 22.28 11.93 8.87
N GLU A 484 21.49 12.80 9.49
CA GLU A 484 20.91 12.56 10.83
C GLU A 484 19.91 11.39 10.79
N ILE A 485 19.07 11.34 9.77
CA ILE A 485 18.07 10.27 9.60
C ILE A 485 18.75 8.90 9.41
N LEU A 486 19.79 8.82 8.58
CA LEU A 486 20.54 7.57 8.37
C LEU A 486 21.19 7.09 9.67
N GLN A 487 21.78 8.01 10.45
CA GLN A 487 22.34 7.68 11.77
C GLN A 487 21.26 7.18 12.74
N LEU A 488 20.07 7.80 12.76
CA LEU A 488 18.95 7.35 13.59
C LEU A 488 18.53 5.92 13.23
N TYR A 489 18.48 5.58 11.93
CA TYR A 489 18.16 4.22 11.51
C TYR A 489 19.28 3.23 11.86
N ASP A 490 20.55 3.61 11.78
CA ASP A 490 21.66 2.75 12.22
C ASP A 490 21.61 2.47 13.73
N ASP A 491 21.27 3.48 14.53
CA ASP A 491 20.99 3.29 15.96
C ASP A 491 19.82 2.32 16.18
N LEU A 492 18.72 2.47 15.44
CA LEU A 492 17.53 1.63 15.55
C LEU A 492 17.79 0.17 15.16
N LYS A 493 18.60 -0.08 14.12
CA LYS A 493 19.04 -1.43 13.73
C LYS A 493 19.72 -2.16 14.90
N ASN A 494 20.48 -1.43 15.73
CA ASN A 494 21.15 -1.97 16.90
C ASN A 494 20.22 -2.10 18.13
N MET A 495 19.32 -1.13 18.33
CA MET A 495 18.43 -1.07 19.50
C MET A 495 17.24 -2.04 19.43
N ASP A 496 16.74 -2.35 18.23
CA ASP A 496 15.57 -3.23 18.05
C ASP A 496 15.80 -4.26 16.93
N PRO A 497 16.60 -5.33 17.19
CA PRO A 497 16.92 -6.35 16.21
C PRO A 497 15.71 -7.10 15.65
N ALA A 498 14.59 -7.15 16.39
CA ALA A 498 13.37 -7.79 15.92
C ALA A 498 12.74 -7.07 14.71
N HIS A 499 13.10 -5.80 14.50
CA HIS A 499 12.59 -4.92 13.45
C HIS A 499 13.66 -4.56 12.41
N LEU A 500 14.82 -5.23 12.44
CA LEU A 500 16.01 -4.92 11.64
C LEU A 500 15.70 -4.70 10.15
N HIS A 501 14.93 -5.60 9.54
CA HIS A 501 14.60 -5.51 8.12
C HIS A 501 13.84 -4.21 7.78
N HIS A 502 12.93 -3.77 8.65
CA HIS A 502 12.21 -2.52 8.40
C HIS A 502 13.15 -1.32 8.45
N TYR A 503 14.06 -1.25 9.42
CA TYR A 503 15.02 -0.16 9.46
C TYR A 503 16.01 -0.18 8.29
N GLN A 504 16.35 -1.36 7.76
CA GLN A 504 17.14 -1.47 6.53
C GLN A 504 16.36 -0.94 5.32
N ASP A 505 15.07 -1.24 5.23
CA ASP A 505 14.22 -0.76 4.13
C ASP A 505 14.05 0.76 4.18
N GLU A 506 13.74 1.32 5.36
CA GLU A 506 13.62 2.77 5.54
C GLU A 506 14.97 3.47 5.31
N TYR A 507 16.08 2.90 5.77
CA TYR A 507 17.42 3.42 5.50
C TYR A 507 17.70 3.49 4.00
N SER A 508 17.34 2.43 3.25
CA SER A 508 17.56 2.37 1.80
C SER A 508 16.76 3.46 1.06
N ILE A 509 15.52 3.71 1.49
CA ILE A 509 14.68 4.79 0.94
C ILE A 509 15.33 6.16 1.18
N VAL A 510 15.78 6.42 2.42
CA VAL A 510 16.42 7.70 2.77
C VAL A 510 17.74 7.89 2.03
N LEU A 511 18.54 6.84 1.90
CA LEU A 511 19.80 6.89 1.17
C LEU A 511 19.58 7.23 -0.30
N LEU A 512 18.61 6.58 -0.96
CA LEU A 512 18.26 6.89 -2.34
C LEU A 512 17.74 8.32 -2.49
N LYS A 513 16.86 8.77 -1.59
CA LYS A 513 16.39 10.16 -1.60
C LYS A 513 17.54 11.16 -1.46
N GLN A 514 18.51 10.88 -0.58
CA GLN A 514 19.71 11.71 -0.41
C GLN A 514 20.54 11.78 -1.70
N ILE A 515 20.74 10.64 -2.37
CA ILE A 515 21.52 10.56 -3.60
C ILE A 515 20.81 11.30 -4.73
N ILE A 516 19.51 11.08 -4.91
CA ILE A 516 18.75 11.65 -6.03
C ILE A 516 18.52 13.15 -5.84
N SER A 517 18.22 13.61 -4.63
CA SER A 517 17.98 15.04 -4.35
C SER A 517 19.27 15.90 -4.29
N ASN A 518 20.46 15.29 -4.40
CA ASN A 518 21.74 15.98 -4.45
C ASN A 518 22.44 15.73 -5.79
N GLN A 519 22.52 16.78 -6.62
CA GLN A 519 23.12 16.73 -7.95
C GLN A 519 24.53 16.12 -7.96
N GLU A 520 25.40 16.50 -7.01
CA GLU A 520 26.77 16.01 -6.98
C GLU A 520 26.86 14.52 -6.62
N LEU A 521 25.96 14.04 -5.73
CA LEU A 521 25.88 12.62 -5.39
C LEU A 521 25.29 11.82 -6.56
N LEU A 522 24.20 12.31 -7.17
CA LEU A 522 23.60 11.65 -8.33
C LEU A 522 24.61 11.50 -9.47
N LEU A 523 25.38 12.55 -9.78
CA LEU A 523 26.47 12.52 -10.77
C LEU A 523 27.49 11.41 -10.52
N LYS A 524 27.85 11.18 -9.25
CA LYS A 524 28.78 10.11 -8.87
C LYS A 524 28.25 8.71 -9.18
N HIS A 525 26.95 8.55 -9.35
CA HIS A 525 26.29 7.30 -9.72
C HIS A 525 25.94 7.19 -11.22
N CYS A 526 26.09 8.28 -11.98
CA CYS A 526 25.85 8.29 -13.42
C CYS A 526 27.12 7.90 -14.20
N ARG A 527 27.01 6.96 -15.14
CA ARG A 527 28.12 6.48 -15.97
C ARG A 527 27.72 6.41 -17.44
N GLU A 528 28.71 6.59 -18.31
CA GLU A 528 28.55 6.39 -19.74
C GLU A 528 28.82 4.92 -20.10
N TYR A 529 27.85 4.20 -20.67
CA TYR A 529 28.13 2.91 -21.29
C TYR A 529 28.85 3.11 -22.62
N ARG A 530 30.07 2.57 -22.73
CA ARG A 530 30.90 2.67 -23.93
C ARG A 530 31.11 1.28 -24.53
N ASP A 531 30.35 0.97 -25.58
CA ASP A 531 30.61 -0.18 -26.45
C ASP A 531 30.54 0.23 -27.93
N PRO A 532 31.65 0.11 -28.69
CA PRO A 532 31.67 0.42 -30.12
C PRO A 532 30.78 -0.50 -30.98
N HIS A 533 30.36 -1.66 -30.46
CA HIS A 533 29.46 -2.60 -31.14
C HIS A 533 27.98 -2.34 -30.82
N PHE A 534 27.71 -1.44 -29.86
CA PHE A 534 26.38 -1.14 -29.33
C PHE A 534 26.04 0.36 -29.34
N PRO A 535 26.07 1.04 -30.51
CA PRO A 535 25.76 2.48 -30.63
C PRO A 535 24.27 2.83 -30.38
N ARG A 536 23.46 1.85 -29.93
CA ARG A 536 21.99 1.84 -29.97
C ARG A 536 21.31 2.08 -28.62
N ILE A 537 22.00 1.82 -27.51
CA ILE A 537 21.46 2.06 -26.16
C ILE A 537 21.88 3.46 -25.75
N ASN A 538 20.96 4.20 -25.12
CA ASN A 538 21.29 5.51 -24.55
C ASN A 538 22.52 5.34 -23.65
N LYS A 539 23.53 6.18 -23.90
CA LYS A 539 24.83 6.02 -23.25
C LYS A 539 24.76 6.24 -21.74
N PHE A 540 23.65 6.74 -21.21
CA PHE A 540 23.51 7.06 -19.79
C PHE A 540 23.03 5.86 -18.96
N CYS A 541 23.84 5.46 -17.99
CA CYS A 541 23.56 4.40 -17.02
C CYS A 541 23.55 4.94 -15.59
N LEU A 542 22.51 4.62 -14.82
CA LEU A 542 22.43 4.90 -13.40
C LEU A 542 22.87 3.67 -12.59
N ARG A 543 23.96 3.80 -11.82
CA ARG A 543 24.56 2.70 -11.07
C ARG A 543 24.40 2.90 -9.56
N PHE A 544 23.46 2.18 -8.98
CA PHE A 544 23.20 2.05 -7.55
C PHE A 544 23.69 0.70 -7.01
N ASN A 545 24.83 0.23 -7.53
CA ASN A 545 25.45 -1.02 -7.10
C ASN A 545 26.24 -0.86 -5.80
N ASN A 546 26.34 -1.94 -5.01
CA ASN A 546 27.14 -1.98 -3.77
C ASN A 546 26.76 -0.92 -2.71
N LEU A 547 25.48 -0.58 -2.62
CA LEU A 547 24.94 0.36 -1.64
C LEU A 547 24.25 -0.34 -0.44
N SER A 548 24.25 -1.68 -0.43
CA SER A 548 23.53 -2.50 0.56
C SER A 548 22.03 -2.20 0.64
N LEU A 549 21.41 -1.79 -0.46
CA LEU A 549 19.99 -1.47 -0.53
C LEU A 549 19.13 -2.72 -0.30
N SER A 550 18.22 -2.69 0.66
CA SER A 550 17.21 -3.75 0.83
C SER A 550 15.89 -3.42 0.12
N ARG A 551 15.71 -2.14 -0.27
CA ARG A 551 14.53 -1.63 -0.94
C ARG A 551 14.85 -0.45 -1.86
N ILE A 552 14.08 -0.29 -2.93
CA ILE A 552 14.16 0.86 -3.84
C ILE A 552 13.05 1.86 -3.49
N GLY A 553 13.35 3.16 -3.60
CA GLY A 553 12.42 4.27 -3.37
C GLY A 553 12.66 5.41 -4.36
N SER A 554 11.84 6.46 -4.27
CA SER A 554 11.90 7.67 -5.12
C SER A 554 11.78 7.42 -6.63
N MET A 555 10.94 6.46 -7.01
CA MET A 555 10.73 6.09 -8.42
C MET A 555 10.14 7.23 -9.25
N GLU A 556 9.38 8.12 -8.61
CA GLU A 556 8.81 9.31 -9.22
C GLU A 556 9.89 10.22 -9.84
N GLN A 557 11.12 10.17 -9.33
CA GLN A 557 12.26 10.97 -9.81
C GLN A 557 13.13 10.22 -10.84
N LEU A 558 12.84 8.94 -11.08
CA LEU A 558 13.64 8.04 -11.92
C LEU A 558 12.95 7.65 -13.24
N LEU A 559 11.81 8.28 -13.58
CA LEU A 559 11.01 7.93 -14.78
C LEU A 559 11.80 8.02 -16.10
N TRP A 560 12.87 8.82 -16.14
CA TRP A 560 13.73 9.04 -17.30
C TRP A 560 14.82 7.97 -17.51
N VAL A 561 15.04 7.09 -16.53
CA VAL A 561 16.15 6.13 -16.53
C VAL A 561 15.89 4.98 -17.51
N GLN A 562 16.85 4.73 -18.41
CA GLN A 562 16.79 3.65 -19.39
C GLN A 562 17.68 2.45 -19.05
N VAL A 563 18.79 2.67 -18.33
CA VAL A 563 19.74 1.63 -17.93
C VAL A 563 19.99 1.79 -16.42
N LEU A 564 19.65 0.75 -15.65
CA LEU A 564 19.74 0.74 -14.20
C LEU A 564 20.55 -0.47 -13.69
N ASP A 565 21.59 -0.19 -12.91
CA ASP A 565 22.39 -1.20 -12.22
C ASP A 565 22.16 -1.14 -10.71
N LEU A 566 21.58 -2.21 -10.17
CA LEU A 566 21.28 -2.45 -8.75
C LEU A 566 22.05 -3.68 -8.22
N SER A 567 23.13 -4.08 -8.88
CA SER A 567 23.91 -5.25 -8.50
C SER A 567 24.56 -5.12 -7.11
N TYR A 568 24.85 -6.25 -6.45
CA TYR A 568 25.53 -6.29 -5.14
C TYR A 568 24.77 -5.53 -4.04
N ASN A 569 23.47 -5.78 -3.92
CA ASN A 569 22.61 -5.21 -2.89
C ASN A 569 21.90 -6.32 -2.08
N GLN A 570 20.91 -5.96 -1.28
CA GLN A 570 20.14 -6.88 -0.44
C GLN A 570 18.65 -6.95 -0.82
N LEU A 571 18.32 -6.63 -2.07
CA LEU A 571 16.94 -6.57 -2.56
C LEU A 571 16.29 -7.96 -2.50
N LYS A 572 15.11 -8.03 -1.88
CA LYS A 572 14.29 -9.26 -1.78
C LYS A 572 13.09 -9.24 -2.74
N THR A 573 12.63 -8.05 -3.12
CA THR A 573 11.54 -7.80 -4.06
C THR A 573 11.79 -6.51 -4.82
N LEU A 574 11.19 -6.39 -6.01
CA LEU A 574 11.17 -5.16 -6.81
C LEU A 574 9.87 -4.36 -6.63
N GLU A 575 8.94 -4.83 -5.79
CA GLU A 575 7.72 -4.12 -5.39
C GLU A 575 8.01 -3.11 -4.27
N VAL A 576 7.33 -1.95 -4.28
CA VAL A 576 7.40 -0.96 -3.20
C VAL A 576 6.16 -1.12 -2.33
N SER A 577 6.28 -1.75 -1.16
CA SER A 577 5.20 -1.77 -0.15
C SER A 577 5.37 -0.61 0.82
N TYR A 578 4.68 0.54 0.63
CA TYR A 578 4.86 1.75 1.47
C TYR A 578 4.99 1.40 2.97
N GLY A 579 6.08 1.90 3.57
CA GLY A 579 6.46 1.62 4.94
C GLY A 579 5.50 2.28 5.92
N ILE A 580 4.50 1.54 6.38
CA ILE A 580 3.81 1.83 7.64
C ILE A 580 3.75 0.52 8.43
N TRP A 581 4.44 0.51 9.57
CA TRP A 581 4.86 -0.69 10.29
C TRP A 581 3.77 -1.68 10.80
N PRO A 582 2.44 -1.41 10.86
CA PRO A 582 1.51 -2.51 11.15
C PRO A 582 1.40 -3.51 9.97
N LEU A 583 1.89 -3.16 8.78
CA LEU A 583 1.44 -3.78 7.53
C LEU A 583 2.01 -5.16 7.22
N LEU A 584 3.11 -5.58 7.85
CA LEU A 584 3.65 -6.92 7.64
C LEU A 584 2.63 -8.00 8.08
N VAL A 585 1.90 -7.81 9.18
CA VAL A 585 0.82 -8.73 9.60
C VAL A 585 -0.43 -8.59 8.72
N ASN A 586 -0.67 -7.39 8.19
CA ASN A 586 -1.89 -6.98 7.49
C ASN A 586 -1.97 -7.53 6.07
N CYS A 587 -0.83 -7.53 5.37
CA CYS A 587 -0.72 -8.11 4.05
C CYS A 587 -0.92 -9.65 4.10
N SER A 588 -0.46 -10.31 5.18
CA SER A 588 -0.81 -11.70 5.51
C SER A 588 -2.31 -11.90 5.73
N LEU A 589 -2.96 -10.98 6.45
CA LEU A 589 -4.40 -11.04 6.71
C LEU A 589 -5.22 -10.86 5.42
N LEU A 590 -4.88 -9.90 4.56
CA LEU A 590 -5.52 -9.69 3.24
C LEU A 590 -5.56 -10.95 2.41
N TRP A 591 -4.45 -11.69 2.38
CA TRP A 591 -4.35 -12.91 1.62
C TRP A 591 -5.05 -14.11 2.28
N GLN A 592 -5.02 -14.22 3.61
CA GLN A 592 -5.84 -15.21 4.33
C GLN A 592 -7.34 -15.01 4.09
N LEU A 593 -7.75 -13.77 3.85
CA LEU A 593 -9.10 -13.44 3.43
C LEU A 593 -9.30 -13.77 1.95
N ALA A 594 -8.42 -13.34 1.05
CA ALA A 594 -8.51 -13.66 -0.38
C ALA A 594 -8.64 -15.18 -0.69
N MET A 595 -7.92 -16.04 0.05
CA MET A 595 -7.66 -17.42 -0.38
C MET A 595 -7.94 -18.52 0.65
N LYS A 596 -8.08 -18.20 1.94
CA LYS A 596 -8.31 -19.21 2.99
C LYS A 596 -9.75 -19.21 3.50
N GLU A 597 -10.73 -19.34 2.60
CA GLU A 597 -12.15 -19.52 2.92
C GLU A 597 -12.45 -20.69 3.87
N HIS A 598 -11.48 -21.57 4.13
CA HIS A 598 -11.64 -22.71 5.03
C HIS A 598 -11.16 -22.46 6.47
N VAL A 599 -10.47 -21.34 6.75
CA VAL A 599 -10.06 -21.00 8.12
C VAL A 599 -11.19 -20.25 8.82
N LEU A 600 -11.57 -20.70 10.02
CA LEU A 600 -12.69 -20.19 10.81
C LEU A 600 -12.67 -18.66 11.00
N TRP A 601 -11.48 -18.09 11.19
CA TRP A 601 -11.27 -16.65 11.28
C TRP A 601 -11.53 -15.92 9.95
N SER A 602 -11.07 -16.47 8.82
CA SER A 602 -11.30 -15.89 7.49
C SER A 602 -12.78 -15.95 7.09
N ARG A 603 -13.47 -17.07 7.36
CA ARG A 603 -14.93 -17.17 7.19
C ARG A 603 -15.70 -16.16 8.05
N TRP A 604 -15.23 -15.91 9.27
CA TRP A 604 -15.83 -14.92 10.15
C TRP A 604 -15.65 -13.51 9.60
N VAL A 605 -14.45 -13.15 9.16
CA VAL A 605 -14.22 -11.84 8.53
C VAL A 605 -15.02 -11.70 7.25
N HIS A 606 -15.11 -12.75 6.42
CA HIS A 606 -15.93 -12.72 5.22
C HIS A 606 -17.42 -12.50 5.52
N GLY A 607 -17.95 -13.26 6.47
CA GLY A 607 -19.34 -13.13 6.91
C GLY A 607 -19.67 -11.83 7.63
N VAL A 608 -18.67 -11.10 8.14
CA VAL A 608 -18.87 -9.86 8.91
C VAL A 608 -18.54 -8.60 8.11
N TYR A 609 -17.44 -8.60 7.34
CA TYR A 609 -16.88 -7.44 6.66
C TYR A 609 -17.08 -7.44 5.14
N THR A 610 -17.11 -8.60 4.47
CA THR A 610 -17.32 -8.75 3.01
C THR A 610 -18.61 -9.53 2.72
N LYS A 611 -19.71 -9.11 3.37
CA LYS A 611 -21.03 -9.78 3.36
C LYS A 611 -21.59 -10.19 1.98
N ASN A 612 -21.09 -9.59 0.90
CA ASN A 612 -21.57 -9.78 -0.47
C ASN A 612 -20.54 -10.44 -1.40
N ASN A 613 -19.69 -11.34 -0.93
CA ASN A 613 -18.86 -12.22 -1.80
C ASN A 613 -18.02 -11.51 -2.89
N ASP A 614 -17.75 -10.21 -2.72
CA ASP A 614 -16.89 -9.48 -3.63
C ASP A 614 -15.46 -9.91 -3.37
N ASN A 615 -14.74 -10.19 -4.46
CA ASN A 615 -13.31 -10.40 -4.45
C ASN A 615 -12.67 -9.33 -3.56
N ILE A 616 -11.85 -9.74 -2.59
CA ILE A 616 -11.22 -8.81 -1.66
C ILE A 616 -10.53 -7.67 -2.42
N TRP A 617 -9.92 -7.93 -3.58
CA TRP A 617 -9.26 -6.92 -4.42
C TRP A 617 -10.18 -5.80 -4.93
N ILE A 618 -11.49 -6.02 -4.96
CA ILE A 618 -12.52 -5.07 -5.44
C ILE A 618 -13.34 -4.52 -4.25
N HIS A 619 -13.13 -5.05 -3.04
CA HIS A 619 -13.91 -4.68 -1.86
C HIS A 619 -13.51 -3.32 -1.29
N THR A 620 -14.51 -2.42 -1.17
CA THR A 620 -14.38 -1.14 -0.47
C THR A 620 -14.95 -1.26 0.95
N PRO A 621 -14.16 -0.98 2.00
CA PRO A 621 -14.60 -1.16 3.38
C PRO A 621 -15.65 -0.11 3.79
N PRO A 622 -16.77 -0.51 4.45
CA PRO A 622 -17.76 0.42 5.01
C PRO A 622 -17.17 1.46 5.99
N LEU A 623 -17.81 2.62 6.11
CA LEU A 623 -17.37 3.75 6.96
C LEU A 623 -17.28 3.40 8.46
N ASP A 624 -17.97 2.38 8.95
CA ASP A 624 -17.95 1.91 10.33
C ASP A 624 -16.92 0.78 10.57
N SER A 625 -16.20 0.36 9.53
CA SER A 625 -15.13 -0.62 9.63
C SER A 625 -13.97 -0.12 10.49
N SER A 626 -13.27 -1.07 11.14
CA SER A 626 -12.07 -0.73 11.92
C SER A 626 -11.05 0.01 11.04
N TRP A 627 -10.38 1.01 11.60
CA TRP A 627 -9.31 1.75 10.91
C TRP A 627 -8.25 0.81 10.34
N TYR A 628 -7.91 -0.23 11.10
CA TYR A 628 -7.04 -1.31 10.67
C TYR A 628 -7.54 -1.95 9.36
N TRP A 629 -8.82 -2.35 9.28
CA TRP A 629 -9.43 -2.91 8.05
C TRP A 629 -9.43 -1.92 6.89
N LYS A 630 -9.68 -0.64 7.15
CA LYS A 630 -9.62 0.38 6.09
C LYS A 630 -8.21 0.54 5.55
N LYS A 631 -7.21 0.69 6.42
CA LYS A 631 -5.80 0.84 6.03
C LYS A 631 -5.25 -0.38 5.31
N VAL A 632 -5.69 -1.57 5.72
CA VAL A 632 -5.45 -2.85 5.02
C VAL A 632 -6.00 -2.79 3.58
N ASN A 633 -7.20 -2.26 3.35
CA ASN A 633 -7.73 -2.15 1.99
C ASN A 633 -7.05 -1.05 1.15
N THR A 634 -6.60 0.06 1.75
CA THR A 634 -5.87 1.14 1.07
C THR A 634 -4.52 0.69 0.51
N LEU A 635 -3.89 -0.30 1.12
CA LEU A 635 -2.60 -0.83 0.65
C LEU A 635 -2.62 -1.40 -0.77
N LYS A 636 -3.76 -1.92 -1.21
CA LYS A 636 -3.91 -2.53 -2.55
C LYS A 636 -3.57 -1.52 -3.63
N THR A 637 -4.07 -0.30 -3.46
CA THR A 637 -3.89 0.80 -4.41
C THR A 637 -2.54 1.52 -4.29
N GLU A 638 -1.78 1.24 -3.23
CA GLU A 638 -0.49 1.90 -2.91
C GLU A 638 0.73 1.06 -3.35
N MET A 639 0.55 -0.18 -3.85
CA MET A 639 1.67 -1.01 -4.30
C MET A 639 2.05 -0.65 -5.75
N GLN A 640 3.08 0.19 -5.92
CA GLN A 640 3.69 0.45 -7.24
C GLN A 640 5.19 0.17 -7.21
N GLY A 641 5.67 -0.74 -8.05
CA GLY A 641 7.08 -1.11 -8.18
C GLY A 641 7.81 -0.39 -9.32
N LEU A 642 8.78 -1.08 -9.90
CA LEU A 642 9.55 -0.61 -11.06
C LEU A 642 8.71 -0.38 -12.32
N GLU A 643 7.45 -0.81 -12.37
CA GLU A 643 6.57 -0.66 -13.54
C GLU A 643 6.38 0.80 -13.97
N VAL A 644 6.60 1.79 -13.10
CA VAL A 644 6.49 3.21 -13.48
C VAL A 644 7.62 3.66 -14.42
N MET A 645 8.76 2.95 -14.42
CA MET A 645 9.93 3.24 -15.24
C MET A 645 9.77 2.69 -16.67
N GLN A 646 8.77 3.17 -17.41
CA GLN A 646 8.38 2.65 -18.73
C GLN A 646 9.47 2.76 -19.81
N LEU A 647 10.54 3.51 -19.55
CA LEU A 647 11.72 3.62 -20.42
C LEU A 647 12.82 2.60 -20.11
N LEU A 648 12.72 1.89 -18.99
CA LEU A 648 13.75 0.98 -18.53
C LEU A 648 13.94 -0.15 -19.55
N SER A 649 15.11 -0.14 -20.18
CA SER A 649 15.50 -1.08 -21.23
C SER A 649 16.49 -2.13 -20.74
N CYS A 650 17.33 -1.77 -19.78
CA CYS A 650 18.38 -2.62 -19.24
C CYS A 650 18.35 -2.56 -17.72
N LEU A 651 18.22 -3.72 -17.07
CA LEU A 651 18.16 -3.85 -15.62
C LEU A 651 19.17 -4.91 -15.15
N ASN A 652 20.08 -4.52 -14.27
CA ASN A 652 20.95 -5.44 -13.55
C ASN A 652 20.55 -5.50 -12.07
N VAL A 653 20.09 -6.66 -11.60
CA VAL A 653 19.79 -6.96 -10.19
C VAL A 653 20.56 -8.19 -9.72
N SER A 654 21.73 -8.43 -10.29
CA SER A 654 22.61 -9.53 -9.90
C SER A 654 23.14 -9.39 -8.47
N TYR A 655 23.54 -10.49 -7.84
CA TYR A 655 24.09 -10.48 -6.47
C TYR A 655 23.16 -9.81 -5.45
N ASN A 656 21.88 -10.21 -5.44
CA ASN A 656 20.85 -9.74 -4.51
C ASN A 656 20.25 -10.92 -3.72
N LYS A 657 19.06 -10.75 -3.12
CA LYS A 657 18.38 -11.71 -2.25
C LYS A 657 17.00 -12.12 -2.77
N LEU A 658 16.78 -12.04 -4.09
CA LEU A 658 15.53 -12.45 -4.73
C LEU A 658 15.36 -13.97 -4.59
N CYS A 659 14.22 -14.42 -4.02
CA CYS A 659 13.99 -15.83 -3.69
C CYS A 659 13.06 -16.57 -4.70
N SER A 660 12.27 -15.84 -5.48
CA SER A 660 11.31 -16.38 -6.45
C SER A 660 11.19 -15.45 -7.67
N PHE A 661 10.83 -16.01 -8.83
CA PHE A 661 10.52 -15.25 -10.04
C PHE A 661 9.39 -14.25 -9.85
N THR A 662 8.49 -14.52 -8.91
CA THR A 662 7.39 -13.64 -8.61
C THR A 662 7.82 -12.32 -7.96
N ALA A 663 9.04 -12.24 -7.39
CA ALA A 663 9.65 -10.98 -6.95
C ALA A 663 9.93 -10.00 -8.12
N LEU A 664 9.83 -10.48 -9.35
CA LEU A 664 10.01 -9.72 -10.60
C LEU A 664 8.66 -9.30 -11.23
N GLU A 665 7.54 -9.47 -10.51
CA GLU A 665 6.20 -9.17 -11.01
C GLU A 665 6.04 -7.76 -11.63
N PRO A 666 6.58 -6.68 -11.03
CA PRO A 666 6.64 -5.34 -11.63
C PRO A 666 7.15 -5.30 -13.08
N LEU A 667 8.11 -6.18 -13.43
CA LEU A 667 8.77 -6.13 -14.73
C LEU A 667 7.82 -6.50 -15.88
N LYS A 668 6.72 -7.24 -15.61
CA LYS A 668 5.73 -7.64 -16.64
C LYS A 668 5.14 -6.44 -17.41
N LEU A 669 5.10 -5.27 -16.78
CA LEU A 669 4.53 -4.05 -17.34
C LEU A 669 5.55 -3.21 -18.12
N LEU A 670 6.84 -3.58 -18.10
CA LEU A 670 7.92 -2.87 -18.78
C LEU A 670 8.12 -3.37 -20.21
N ARG A 671 7.41 -2.75 -21.15
CA ARG A 671 7.47 -3.12 -22.58
C ARG A 671 8.83 -2.85 -23.23
N SER A 672 9.56 -1.88 -22.69
CA SER A 672 10.86 -1.45 -23.20
C SER A 672 12.01 -2.35 -22.72
N LEU A 673 11.78 -3.23 -21.73
CA LEU A 673 12.83 -4.06 -21.14
C LEU A 673 13.37 -5.08 -22.16
N LYS A 674 14.67 -4.98 -22.46
CA LYS A 674 15.41 -5.83 -23.40
C LYS A 674 16.50 -6.66 -22.74
N VAL A 675 17.14 -6.13 -21.69
CA VAL A 675 18.24 -6.80 -21.00
C VAL A 675 17.92 -6.91 -19.51
N LEU A 676 18.02 -8.14 -18.99
CA LEU A 676 17.77 -8.41 -17.58
C LEU A 676 18.86 -9.35 -17.02
N ASP A 677 19.58 -8.89 -16.01
CA ASP A 677 20.52 -9.73 -15.25
C ASP A 677 19.97 -9.98 -13.84
N ILE A 678 19.59 -11.23 -13.56
CA ILE A 678 19.13 -11.73 -12.26
C ILE A 678 20.07 -12.79 -11.69
N SER A 679 21.32 -12.83 -12.16
CA SER A 679 22.32 -13.81 -11.74
C SER A 679 22.69 -13.68 -10.25
N TYR A 680 23.16 -14.78 -9.66
CA TYR A 680 23.63 -14.85 -8.27
C TYR A 680 22.63 -14.33 -7.23
N ASN A 681 21.36 -14.69 -7.38
CA ASN A 681 20.30 -14.49 -6.40
C ASN A 681 19.97 -15.82 -5.66
N GLU A 682 18.89 -15.83 -4.86
CA GLU A 682 18.43 -17.00 -4.11
C GLU A 682 17.22 -17.68 -4.79
N ILE A 683 17.03 -17.48 -6.11
CA ILE A 683 15.83 -17.93 -6.83
C ILE A 683 15.80 -19.46 -6.89
N GLY A 684 14.71 -20.04 -6.39
CA GLY A 684 14.50 -21.49 -6.34
C GLY A 684 15.22 -22.21 -5.20
N ALA A 685 15.88 -21.49 -4.28
CA ALA A 685 16.51 -22.10 -3.10
C ALA A 685 15.49 -22.66 -2.09
N HIS A 686 14.23 -22.20 -2.16
CA HIS A 686 13.13 -22.68 -1.34
C HIS A 686 11.94 -23.05 -2.25
N SER A 687 11.35 -24.25 -2.04
CA SER A 687 10.19 -24.74 -2.81
C SER A 687 8.92 -23.93 -2.57
N ILE A 688 8.92 -23.14 -1.49
CA ILE A 688 7.86 -22.24 -1.12
C ILE A 688 8.56 -20.98 -0.62
N ASP A 689 8.22 -19.82 -1.16
CA ASP A 689 8.68 -18.57 -0.60
C ASP A 689 8.00 -18.36 0.76
N THR A 690 8.65 -18.83 1.82
CA THR A 690 8.18 -18.66 3.19
C THR A 690 8.32 -17.22 3.69
N ARG A 691 9.04 -16.36 2.94
CA ARG A 691 9.25 -14.94 3.22
C ARG A 691 8.19 -14.07 2.50
N ARG A 692 7.61 -14.55 1.40
CA ARG A 692 6.39 -14.03 0.73
C ARG A 692 5.08 -14.35 1.42
N TYR A 693 5.04 -15.06 2.55
CA TYR A 693 3.80 -15.27 3.29
C TYR A 693 3.20 -13.98 3.91
N LEU A 694 3.63 -12.81 3.45
CA LEU A 694 3.01 -11.54 3.76
C LEU A 694 2.43 -10.84 2.52
N CYS A 695 2.81 -11.14 1.26
CA CYS A 695 2.02 -10.80 0.07
C CYS A 695 2.33 -11.81 -1.04
N SER A 696 1.30 -12.37 -1.66
CA SER A 696 1.40 -13.41 -2.66
C SER A 696 0.76 -12.92 -3.95
N SER A 697 1.50 -13.01 -5.05
CA SER A 697 1.07 -12.77 -6.43
C SER A 697 -0.29 -13.42 -6.74
N PRO A 698 -1.12 -12.86 -7.66
CA PRO A 698 -2.41 -13.41 -8.09
C PRO A 698 -2.42 -14.87 -8.61
N LEU A 699 -1.28 -15.57 -8.56
CA LEU A 699 -1.03 -16.80 -9.28
C LEU A 699 -0.74 -18.02 -8.38
N ASN A 700 -0.86 -17.92 -7.05
CA ASN A 700 -0.59 -19.08 -6.18
C ASN A 700 -1.83 -19.94 -5.85
N HIS A 701 -1.96 -21.01 -6.67
CA HIS A 701 -2.67 -22.30 -6.51
C HIS A 701 -4.22 -22.42 -6.52
N ARG A 702 -4.67 -23.11 -7.59
CA ARG A 702 -5.94 -23.81 -7.84
C ARG A 702 -7.21 -22.97 -7.87
N SER A 703 -7.41 -22.24 -8.97
CA SER A 703 -8.67 -22.44 -9.70
C SER A 703 -8.52 -23.75 -10.48
N GLY A 704 -9.38 -24.73 -10.21
CA GLY A 704 -9.62 -25.83 -11.13
C GLY A 704 -10.37 -25.31 -12.34
N GLY A 705 -9.74 -24.42 -13.11
CA GLY A 705 -10.20 -23.97 -14.41
C GLY A 705 -9.38 -24.70 -15.46
N ASP A 706 -10.06 -25.40 -16.35
CA ASP A 706 -9.49 -26.04 -17.53
C ASP A 706 -8.40 -25.16 -18.17
N TRP A 707 -7.15 -25.63 -18.15
CA TRP A 707 -6.08 -25.07 -18.97
C TRP A 707 -6.33 -25.48 -20.43
N LYS A 708 -7.32 -24.84 -21.07
CA LYS A 708 -7.38 -24.82 -22.52
C LYS A 708 -6.37 -23.77 -23.00
N THR A 709 -5.14 -24.22 -23.20
CA THR A 709 -4.15 -23.52 -24.03
C THR A 709 -4.67 -23.56 -25.47
N GLU A 710 -5.47 -22.57 -25.85
CA GLU A 710 -5.53 -22.20 -27.25
C GLU A 710 -4.15 -21.64 -27.59
N GLU A 711 -3.42 -22.40 -28.42
CA GLU A 711 -2.16 -22.04 -29.07
C GLU A 711 -0.89 -21.98 -28.19
N SER A 712 -0.25 -23.13 -27.92
CA SER A 712 1.23 -23.24 -27.90
C SER A 712 1.71 -24.69 -27.74
N GLU A 713 2.70 -25.11 -28.55
CA GLU A 713 3.37 -26.44 -28.55
C GLU A 713 4.25 -26.72 -27.30
N ILE A 714 4.03 -26.02 -26.18
CA ILE A 714 4.83 -26.19 -24.96
C ILE A 714 4.20 -27.29 -24.09
N HIS A 715 4.96 -28.35 -23.81
CA HIS A 715 4.49 -29.48 -23.00
C HIS A 715 3.93 -29.01 -21.64
N CYS A 716 2.67 -29.36 -21.37
CA CYS A 716 1.91 -28.96 -20.17
C CYS A 716 2.62 -29.30 -18.83
N ALA A 717 3.48 -30.32 -18.82
CA ALA A 717 4.26 -30.70 -17.64
C ALA A 717 5.40 -29.72 -17.30
N GLU A 718 6.08 -29.13 -18.30
CA GLU A 718 7.19 -28.17 -18.09
C GLU A 718 6.66 -26.84 -17.54
N VAL A 719 5.47 -26.43 -17.98
CA VAL A 719 4.79 -25.21 -17.50
C VAL A 719 4.28 -25.37 -16.07
N ALA A 720 3.87 -26.59 -15.67
CA ALA A 720 3.41 -26.85 -14.31
C ALA A 720 4.54 -26.70 -13.27
N ASP A 721 5.76 -27.14 -13.60
CA ASP A 721 6.93 -27.07 -12.71
C ASP A 721 7.53 -25.66 -12.61
N TYR A 722 7.33 -24.82 -13.63
CA TYR A 722 7.91 -23.46 -13.74
C TYR A 722 6.87 -22.39 -14.08
N TRP A 723 5.66 -22.52 -13.55
CA TRP A 723 4.55 -21.62 -13.86
C TRP A 723 4.87 -20.15 -13.53
N GLU A 724 5.66 -19.90 -12.48
CA GLU A 724 6.07 -18.54 -12.09
C GLU A 724 6.88 -17.87 -13.19
N ALA A 725 7.83 -18.60 -13.78
CA ALA A 725 8.63 -18.11 -14.89
C ALA A 725 7.75 -17.88 -16.13
N TYR A 726 6.84 -18.82 -16.43
CA TYR A 726 5.88 -18.65 -17.53
C TYR A 726 5.07 -17.36 -17.37
N ALA A 727 4.51 -17.12 -16.19
CA ALA A 727 3.65 -15.97 -15.95
C ALA A 727 4.39 -14.62 -16.02
N ILE A 728 5.68 -14.59 -15.68
CA ILE A 728 6.52 -13.39 -15.70
C ILE A 728 7.06 -13.13 -17.10
N PHE A 729 7.65 -14.14 -17.75
CA PHE A 729 8.42 -13.94 -18.98
C PHE A 729 7.59 -14.00 -20.27
N LYS A 730 6.40 -14.63 -20.28
CA LYS A 730 5.62 -14.83 -21.51
C LYS A 730 5.30 -13.57 -22.32
N ASN A 731 5.22 -12.41 -21.65
CA ASN A 731 4.87 -11.13 -22.26
C ASN A 731 6.07 -10.18 -22.40
N LEU A 732 7.26 -10.63 -22.00
CA LEU A 732 8.49 -9.85 -22.11
C LEU A 732 9.18 -10.12 -23.46
N ASN A 733 9.85 -9.11 -23.99
CA ASN A 733 10.55 -9.17 -25.27
C ASN A 733 12.06 -8.97 -25.06
N LEU A 734 12.64 -9.84 -24.22
CA LEU A 734 14.04 -9.80 -23.81
C LEU A 734 14.96 -10.30 -24.94
N ILE A 735 16.10 -9.64 -25.10
CA ILE A 735 17.19 -10.01 -26.02
C ILE A 735 18.33 -10.69 -25.26
N GLN A 736 18.57 -10.29 -24.00
CA GLN A 736 19.56 -10.89 -23.11
C GLN A 736 18.96 -11.14 -21.72
N LEU A 737 19.21 -12.34 -21.18
CA LEU A 737 18.82 -12.75 -19.83
C LEU A 737 19.96 -13.50 -19.14
N ASP A 738 20.33 -13.08 -17.94
CA ASP A 738 21.34 -13.77 -17.13
C ASP A 738 20.71 -14.30 -15.83
N LEU A 739 20.83 -15.61 -15.60
CA LEU A 739 20.19 -16.41 -14.55
C LEU A 739 21.19 -17.25 -13.73
N LYS A 740 22.44 -17.29 -14.17
CA LYS A 740 23.54 -18.04 -13.57
C LYS A 740 23.63 -17.86 -12.06
N GLY A 741 23.97 -18.94 -11.34
CA GLY A 741 24.20 -18.88 -9.89
C GLY A 741 22.95 -18.98 -9.01
N ASN A 742 21.74 -18.99 -9.60
CA ASN A 742 20.51 -19.31 -8.88
C ASN A 742 20.30 -20.82 -8.75
N ALA A 743 19.66 -21.27 -7.67
CA ALA A 743 19.34 -22.69 -7.45
C ALA A 743 18.39 -23.25 -8.52
N VAL A 744 17.51 -22.41 -9.07
CA VAL A 744 16.61 -22.77 -10.17
C VAL A 744 17.34 -22.95 -11.51
N SER A 745 18.55 -22.41 -11.67
CA SER A 745 19.29 -22.36 -12.94
C SER A 745 19.77 -23.75 -13.36
N ASN A 746 18.88 -24.48 -14.04
CA ASN A 746 19.12 -25.80 -14.62
C ASN A 746 18.71 -25.83 -16.09
N GLU A 747 19.09 -26.88 -16.81
CA GLU A 747 18.83 -26.98 -18.26
C GLU A 747 17.33 -26.97 -18.62
N LYS A 748 16.46 -27.45 -17.73
CA LYS A 748 15.00 -27.47 -17.97
C LYS A 748 14.42 -26.06 -18.02
N ILE A 749 14.74 -25.21 -17.04
CA ILE A 749 14.24 -23.82 -17.04
C ILE A 749 14.86 -23.02 -18.18
N LYS A 750 16.13 -23.25 -18.52
CA LYS A 750 16.79 -22.58 -19.66
C LYS A 750 16.09 -22.91 -20.98
N SER A 751 15.81 -24.20 -21.21
CA SER A 751 15.05 -24.63 -22.39
C SER A 751 13.65 -24.00 -22.44
N LEU A 752 12.94 -23.95 -21.30
CA LEU A 752 11.63 -23.30 -21.22
C LEU A 752 11.74 -21.80 -21.57
N LEU A 753 12.72 -21.08 -21.02
CA LEU A 753 12.89 -19.64 -21.27
C LEU A 753 13.22 -19.33 -22.74
N ILE A 754 14.03 -20.16 -23.40
CA ILE A 754 14.32 -20.03 -24.84
C ILE A 754 13.04 -20.21 -25.66
N LYS A 755 12.15 -21.14 -25.27
CA LYS A 755 10.84 -21.33 -25.93
C LYS A 755 9.89 -20.15 -25.65
N LEU A 756 9.92 -19.58 -24.44
CA LEU A 756 9.03 -18.49 -24.03
C LEU A 756 9.43 -17.12 -24.58
N LEU A 757 10.73 -16.89 -24.79
CA LEU A 757 11.30 -15.62 -25.23
C LEU A 757 11.89 -15.77 -26.63
N PRO A 758 11.08 -15.70 -27.71
CA PRO A 758 11.56 -15.93 -29.08
C PRO A 758 12.60 -14.89 -29.53
N SER A 759 12.61 -13.71 -28.93
CA SER A 759 13.58 -12.63 -29.15
C SER A 759 14.93 -12.84 -28.46
N LEU A 760 15.04 -13.82 -27.56
CA LEU A 760 16.23 -14.04 -26.75
C LEU A 760 17.40 -14.51 -27.61
N LYS A 761 18.48 -13.73 -27.62
CA LYS A 761 19.73 -14.05 -28.32
C LYS A 761 20.80 -14.57 -27.38
N TRP A 762 20.82 -14.06 -26.14
CA TRP A 762 21.85 -14.37 -25.15
C TRP A 762 21.21 -14.87 -23.84
N LEU A 763 21.64 -16.04 -23.36
CA LEU A 763 21.25 -16.60 -22.06
C LEU A 763 22.49 -17.03 -21.28
N ASP A 764 22.67 -16.52 -20.06
CA ASP A 764 23.89 -16.75 -19.26
C ASP A 764 25.20 -16.43 -20.00
N GLY A 765 25.12 -15.49 -20.95
CA GLY A 765 26.22 -15.11 -21.81
C GLY A 765 26.55 -16.03 -22.97
N GLU A 766 25.78 -17.11 -23.18
CA GLU A 766 25.88 -18.00 -24.34
C GLU A 766 24.85 -17.63 -25.41
N SER A 767 25.17 -17.88 -26.69
CA SER A 767 24.22 -17.66 -27.80
C SER A 767 23.13 -18.73 -27.75
N CYS A 768 21.86 -18.30 -27.73
CA CYS A 768 20.71 -19.21 -27.78
C CYS A 768 20.45 -19.81 -29.17
N ARG A 769 21.15 -19.32 -30.20
CA ARG A 769 21.02 -19.72 -31.61
C ARG A 769 22.37 -19.98 -32.25
#